data_AF-G2MEZ0-F1
#
_entry.id   AF-G2MEZ0-F1
#
_cell.length_a   1.000
_cell.length_b   1.000
_cell.length_c   1.000
_cell.angle_alpha   90.00
_cell.angle_beta   90.00
_cell.angle_gamma   90.00
#
_symmetry.space_group_name_H-M   'P 1'
#
loop_
_entity.id
_entity.type
_entity.pdbx_description
1 polymer ?
#
loop_
_entity_poly.entity_id
_entity_poly.type
_entity_poly.pdbx_seq_one_letter_code
_entity_poly.pdbx_strand_id
1 'polypeptide(L)'
;MLKEYLESIKGITDKKNELTHRPSLYNLLKGLKDHFNKEYKIEHEPEREQKSQPDFRVSLQGLSIGYIENKRVGTNLSQLLKNDQILKYLELNPNLMLTDYLNFVWVGKDENNAPFIKKTISVASLDELSKPPKAQTERDLIELFKSFFNHEAAPITNAKDFATHLSPRTKYLKDALIQNQEKTQVSSIFNNFKEYLYEELSFEDFSDALAQTLTYSLFLAKLNHPFEKIDLNNVRSSIPKNFAVIREMADFLKKLDEIKEIQWLLNEILSLINHVDMGSILKDLNDDKDPYLHFYETFLSAYDPKLRESKGVYYTPDSVVEFIINALDSLLKTRFKDAPLGLKSALDNENIKLLDFATGTGTFLLEAFRKALETRKTSDGGTSTKEDKYQNLLKQFYGFEYLIAPYAIAHLNLSQAFKEEFKKPLKEDDALKIILTNTLIQPSETIAYRGLQPIFEEELKSAQKIKKDENILIITGNPPYSGASSNKGLFEWEVKATYGIEPRFQTIEIEKNVKLTDKIQTLLKNLQTQKESGSQNALKELKNLHSKYKLQDEKNPKWLLDDYVKFMRFAQNKIESLGHGLFGFISNNAFLDNPTFRGLRRSLLECYDELYILNLHGNARKKEKTPQGAKDENVFDIMQGVSINLFVKKAQTTKQKIHYYDVYGERAEKYAFLAQHDINSIEWLELTPREPFYLLLPLETPLLDEYEQGFSVQDMFQVGGTGICSKKDHVVFHKDKESLLKLLKDFSTLEPSELRRKYDIEDAQGWKLGWAIENVKKNQHNLEKYIVLCQYRPFDYRWTYYTDKSCGFLARPVYDTFKHMLPPPPPTNPKTPNQTRKKCRAKHPTTAKKQR
;
A
#
# COMPACT_ATOMS: atom_id res chain seq x y z
N MET A 1 -19.59 -29.80 44.67
CA MET A 1 -19.73 -29.27 43.30
C MET A 1 -19.33 -30.31 42.25
N LEU A 2 -18.13 -30.90 42.33
CA LEU A 2 -17.64 -31.86 41.32
C LEU A 2 -18.52 -33.11 41.21
N LYS A 3 -19.05 -33.61 42.35
CA LYS A 3 -19.98 -34.75 42.36
C LYS A 3 -21.22 -34.50 41.51
N GLU A 4 -21.86 -33.34 41.69
CA GLU A 4 -23.07 -32.93 40.94
C GLU A 4 -22.76 -32.77 39.45
N TYR A 5 -21.58 -32.23 39.11
CA TYR A 5 -21.13 -32.13 37.72
C TYR A 5 -21.00 -33.51 37.06
N LEU A 6 -20.27 -34.44 37.70
CA LEU A 6 -20.06 -35.79 37.18
C LEU A 6 -21.38 -36.56 37.05
N GLU A 7 -22.30 -36.42 38.01
CA GLU A 7 -23.64 -36.99 37.93
C GLU A 7 -24.43 -36.43 36.74
N SER A 8 -24.34 -35.13 36.48
CA SER A 8 -25.04 -34.49 35.35
C SER A 8 -24.49 -34.87 33.97
N ILE A 9 -23.25 -35.36 33.88
CA ILE A 9 -22.62 -35.84 32.64
C ILE A 9 -22.50 -37.37 32.57
N LYS A 10 -23.11 -38.12 33.50
CA LYS A 10 -23.03 -39.58 33.59
C LYS A 10 -23.41 -40.32 32.29
N GLY A 11 -24.23 -39.70 31.45
CA GLY A 11 -24.63 -40.22 30.14
C GLY A 11 -23.73 -39.85 28.96
N ILE A 12 -22.56 -39.26 29.20
CA ILE A 12 -21.60 -38.86 28.17
C ILE A 12 -20.93 -40.09 27.55
N THR A 13 -20.77 -40.07 26.22
CA THR A 13 -20.10 -41.14 25.47
C THR A 13 -19.27 -40.56 24.35
N ASP A 14 -18.28 -41.31 23.89
CA ASP A 14 -17.44 -41.03 22.71
C ASP A 14 -18.23 -40.92 21.39
N LYS A 15 -19.49 -41.40 21.39
CA LYS A 15 -20.40 -41.39 20.23
C LYS A 15 -21.38 -40.22 20.19
N LYS A 16 -21.64 -39.53 21.31
CA LYS A 16 -22.64 -38.44 21.37
C LYS A 16 -22.09 -37.11 20.86
N ASN A 17 -23.01 -36.23 20.44
CA ASN A 17 -22.66 -34.92 19.91
C ASN A 17 -22.11 -34.02 21.03
N GLU A 18 -21.14 -33.17 20.68
CA GLU A 18 -20.39 -32.31 21.61
C GLU A 18 -21.28 -31.41 22.49
N LEU A 19 -22.48 -31.08 22.03
CA LEU A 19 -23.35 -30.05 22.60
C LEU A 19 -24.23 -30.52 23.79
N THR A 20 -24.43 -31.82 23.94
CA THR A 20 -25.46 -32.36 24.87
C THR A 20 -25.19 -32.02 26.34
N HIS A 21 -23.93 -31.87 26.72
CA HIS A 21 -23.52 -31.66 28.11
C HIS A 21 -23.03 -30.23 28.40
N ARG A 22 -23.14 -29.29 27.45
CA ARG A 22 -22.76 -27.88 27.67
C ARG A 22 -23.48 -27.21 28.85
N PRO A 23 -24.79 -27.43 29.09
CA PRO A 23 -25.46 -26.89 30.28
C PRO A 23 -24.82 -27.37 31.59
N SER A 24 -24.37 -28.63 31.64
CA SER A 24 -23.66 -29.18 32.79
C SER A 24 -22.32 -28.48 33.02
N LEU A 25 -21.55 -28.25 31.95
CA LEU A 25 -20.29 -27.50 32.01
C LEU A 25 -20.52 -26.05 32.46
N TYR A 26 -21.54 -25.38 31.92
CA TYR A 26 -21.92 -24.04 32.36
C TYR A 26 -22.24 -23.98 33.86
N ASN A 27 -23.00 -24.95 34.37
CA ASN A 27 -23.35 -25.04 35.79
C ASN A 27 -22.11 -25.27 36.68
N LEU A 28 -21.15 -26.09 36.23
CA LEU A 28 -19.85 -26.23 36.91
C LEU A 28 -19.11 -24.90 36.98
N LEU A 29 -18.97 -24.21 35.83
CA LEU A 29 -18.27 -22.93 35.75
C LEU A 29 -18.93 -21.84 36.60
N LYS A 30 -20.27 -21.86 36.71
CA LYS A 30 -21.04 -20.98 37.59
C LYS A 30 -20.85 -21.34 39.06
N GLY A 31 -20.90 -22.63 39.42
CA GLY A 31 -20.68 -23.09 40.80
C GLY A 31 -19.26 -22.81 41.32
N LEU A 32 -18.28 -22.76 40.41
CA LEU A 32 -16.93 -22.32 40.73
C LEU A 32 -16.89 -20.84 41.18
N LYS A 33 -17.88 -20.00 40.85
CA LYS A 33 -17.91 -18.56 41.20
C LYS A 33 -17.90 -18.34 42.70
N ASP A 34 -18.55 -19.22 43.45
CA ASP A 34 -18.66 -19.14 44.90
C ASP A 34 -17.31 -19.37 45.62
N HIS A 35 -16.29 -19.82 44.87
CA HIS A 35 -14.93 -20.06 45.38
C HIS A 35 -13.93 -18.94 45.07
N PHE A 36 -14.34 -17.85 44.42
CA PHE A 36 -13.46 -16.76 43.99
C PHE A 36 -13.93 -15.39 44.52
N ASN A 37 -12.98 -14.54 44.93
CA ASN A 37 -13.26 -13.20 45.48
C ASN A 37 -13.43 -12.10 44.40
N LYS A 38 -13.50 -12.47 43.11
CA LYS A 38 -13.64 -11.54 41.98
C LYS A 38 -14.95 -11.84 41.26
N GLU A 39 -15.72 -10.80 40.94
CA GLU A 39 -16.97 -10.96 40.20
C GLU A 39 -16.72 -11.05 38.70
N TYR A 40 -16.77 -12.26 38.14
CA TYR A 40 -16.67 -12.50 36.70
C TYR A 40 -18.03 -12.85 36.09
N LYS A 41 -18.13 -12.64 34.77
CA LYS A 41 -19.27 -13.00 33.92
C LYS A 41 -18.82 -14.08 32.94
N ILE A 42 -19.60 -15.16 32.86
CA ILE A 42 -19.43 -16.20 31.83
C ILE A 42 -20.54 -16.02 30.81
N GLU A 43 -20.16 -15.82 29.57
CA GLU A 43 -21.07 -15.82 28.43
C GLU A 43 -20.94 -17.16 27.70
N HIS A 44 -22.08 -17.76 27.35
CA HIS A 44 -22.15 -19.07 26.71
C HIS A 44 -22.85 -18.95 25.35
N GLU A 45 -22.32 -19.63 24.33
CA GLU A 45 -22.94 -19.69 23.00
C GLU A 45 -24.06 -20.74 22.92
N PRO A 46 -25.32 -20.34 22.64
CA PRO A 46 -26.46 -21.26 22.71
C PRO A 46 -26.71 -22.13 21.45
N GLU A 47 -26.05 -21.91 20.29
CA GLU A 47 -26.43 -22.55 19.00
C GLU A 47 -25.28 -22.95 18.02
N ARG A 48 -25.62 -23.83 17.06
CA ARG A 48 -24.79 -24.71 16.18
C ARG A 48 -23.91 -24.05 15.09
N GLU A 49 -23.53 -22.78 15.15
CA GLU A 49 -22.56 -22.23 14.17
C GLU A 49 -21.12 -22.50 14.64
N GLN A 50 -20.73 -23.77 14.55
CA GLN A 50 -19.66 -24.44 15.30
C GLN A 50 -18.19 -24.00 15.01
N LYS A 51 -17.95 -22.77 14.52
CA LYS A 51 -16.60 -22.33 14.11
C LYS A 51 -16.26 -20.85 14.33
N SER A 52 -17.23 -20.02 14.72
CA SER A 52 -17.06 -18.56 14.64
C SER A 52 -16.45 -17.94 15.90
N GLN A 53 -16.81 -18.42 17.10
CA GLN A 53 -16.36 -17.86 18.40
C GLN A 53 -16.14 -18.98 19.46
N PRO A 54 -15.48 -18.70 20.60
CA PRO A 54 -15.27 -19.68 21.66
C PRO A 54 -16.58 -20.08 22.37
N ASP A 55 -16.66 -21.32 22.83
CA ASP A 55 -17.87 -21.84 23.51
C ASP A 55 -18.27 -21.07 24.76
N PHE A 56 -17.28 -20.68 25.57
CA PHE A 56 -17.47 -19.78 26.68
C PHE A 56 -16.43 -18.66 26.68
N ARG A 57 -16.91 -17.45 26.98
CA ARG A 57 -16.07 -16.28 27.19
C ARG A 57 -16.18 -15.85 28.64
N VAL A 58 -15.04 -15.52 29.22
CA VAL A 58 -14.96 -15.09 30.61
C VAL A 58 -14.52 -13.65 30.62
N SER A 59 -15.31 -12.80 31.28
CA SER A 59 -14.98 -11.38 31.44
C SER A 59 -15.00 -10.95 32.90
N LEU A 60 -14.12 -10.01 33.23
CA LEU A 60 -14.02 -9.34 34.52
C LEU A 60 -14.26 -7.85 34.29
N GLN A 61 -15.33 -7.29 34.87
CA GLN A 61 -15.73 -5.88 34.68
C GLN A 61 -15.89 -5.44 33.20
N GLY A 62 -16.12 -6.40 32.29
CA GLY A 62 -16.23 -6.15 30.85
C GLY A 62 -14.93 -6.36 30.06
N LEU A 63 -13.80 -6.61 30.72
CA LEU A 63 -12.55 -7.02 30.08
C LEU A 63 -12.60 -8.53 29.80
N SER A 64 -12.34 -8.94 28.56
CA SER A 64 -12.16 -10.36 28.21
C SER A 64 -10.89 -10.91 28.88
N ILE A 65 -11.03 -11.82 29.84
CA ILE A 65 -9.90 -12.39 30.61
C ILE A 65 -9.57 -13.83 30.24
N GLY A 66 -10.40 -14.50 29.45
CA GLY A 66 -10.07 -15.82 28.92
C GLY A 66 -11.22 -16.50 28.18
N TYR A 67 -10.86 -17.57 27.48
CA TYR A 67 -11.79 -18.39 26.71
C TYR A 67 -11.79 -19.83 27.23
N ILE A 68 -12.93 -20.50 27.08
CA ILE A 68 -13.05 -21.94 27.34
C ILE A 68 -13.65 -22.57 26.10
N GLU A 69 -12.91 -23.49 25.49
CA GLU A 69 -13.31 -24.22 24.30
C GLU A 69 -13.55 -25.68 24.67
N ASN A 70 -14.73 -26.19 24.34
CA ASN A 70 -15.12 -27.54 24.66
C ASN A 70 -15.09 -28.42 23.41
N LYS A 71 -14.62 -29.65 23.55
CA LYS A 71 -14.55 -30.66 22.49
C LYS A 71 -15.28 -31.93 22.92
N ARG A 72 -15.45 -32.84 21.96
CA ARG A 72 -16.04 -34.15 22.25
C ARG A 72 -15.15 -34.93 23.23
N VAL A 73 -15.77 -35.64 24.17
CA VAL A 73 -15.06 -36.53 25.10
C VAL A 73 -14.11 -37.49 24.38
N GLY A 74 -12.89 -37.65 24.90
CA GLY A 74 -11.84 -38.49 24.30
C GLY A 74 -11.04 -37.79 23.21
N THR A 75 -11.31 -36.52 22.90
CA THR A 75 -10.48 -35.72 21.99
C THR A 75 -9.09 -35.51 22.60
N ASN A 76 -8.03 -35.72 21.81
CA ASN A 76 -6.68 -35.41 22.25
C ASN A 76 -6.46 -33.88 22.24
N LEU A 77 -6.72 -33.23 23.38
CA LEU A 77 -6.63 -31.79 23.54
C LEU A 77 -5.23 -31.23 23.26
N SER A 78 -4.16 -32.02 23.45
CA SER A 78 -2.78 -31.58 23.19
C SER A 78 -2.47 -31.44 21.70
N GLN A 79 -3.13 -32.22 20.83
CA GLN A 79 -2.97 -32.10 19.37
C GLN A 79 -3.66 -30.85 18.81
N LEU A 80 -4.60 -30.26 19.56
CA LEU A 80 -5.34 -29.07 19.13
C LEU A 80 -4.51 -27.79 19.20
N LEU A 81 -3.35 -27.79 19.84
CA LEU A 81 -2.46 -26.62 19.94
C LEU A 81 -1.96 -26.11 18.58
N LYS A 82 -2.04 -26.95 17.54
CA LYS A 82 -1.69 -26.59 16.16
C LYS A 82 -2.90 -26.25 15.28
N ASN A 83 -4.10 -26.28 15.84
CA ASN A 83 -5.33 -26.02 15.09
C ASN A 83 -5.55 -24.50 14.94
N ASP A 84 -5.92 -24.06 13.74
CA ASP A 84 -6.13 -22.65 13.41
C ASP A 84 -7.14 -21.94 14.32
N GLN A 85 -8.20 -22.65 14.76
CA GLN A 85 -9.20 -22.12 15.71
C GLN A 85 -8.56 -21.80 17.07
N ILE A 86 -7.73 -22.72 17.58
CA ILE A 86 -7.05 -22.56 18.88
C ILE A 86 -5.97 -21.48 18.79
N LEU A 87 -5.26 -21.40 17.67
CA LEU A 87 -4.30 -20.34 17.40
C LEU A 87 -4.98 -18.97 17.37
N LYS A 88 -6.14 -18.83 16.69
CA LYS A 88 -6.98 -17.63 16.71
C LYS A 88 -7.35 -17.21 18.13
N TYR A 89 -7.82 -18.14 18.95
CA TYR A 89 -8.21 -17.84 20.33
C TYR A 89 -7.03 -17.41 21.20
N LEU A 90 -5.87 -18.06 21.09
CA LEU A 90 -4.66 -17.69 21.81
C LEU A 90 -4.04 -16.37 21.33
N GLU A 91 -4.27 -15.99 20.07
CA GLU A 91 -3.86 -14.70 19.53
C GLU A 91 -4.73 -13.56 20.08
N LEU A 92 -6.03 -13.77 20.18
CA LEU A 92 -6.96 -12.80 20.76
C LEU A 92 -6.80 -12.71 22.29
N ASN A 93 -6.65 -13.84 22.98
CA ASN A 93 -6.47 -13.91 24.43
C ASN A 93 -5.53 -15.06 24.82
N PRO A 94 -4.38 -14.78 25.47
CA PRO A 94 -3.41 -15.82 25.82
C PRO A 94 -3.86 -16.73 26.98
N ASN A 95 -5.07 -16.55 27.51
CA ASN A 95 -5.64 -17.36 28.58
C ASN A 95 -6.78 -18.26 28.06
N LEU A 96 -6.44 -19.50 27.68
CA LEU A 96 -7.38 -20.43 27.06
C LEU A 96 -7.48 -21.73 27.86
N MET A 97 -8.70 -22.19 28.13
CA MET A 97 -8.98 -23.51 28.69
C MET A 97 -9.56 -24.41 27.60
N LEU A 98 -8.97 -25.58 27.39
CA LEU A 98 -9.53 -26.63 26.55
C LEU A 98 -10.14 -27.71 27.44
N THR A 99 -11.31 -28.21 27.09
CA THR A 99 -11.91 -29.33 27.82
C THR A 99 -12.64 -30.31 26.92
N ASP A 100 -12.68 -31.58 27.32
CA ASP A 100 -13.50 -32.63 26.72
C ASP A 100 -14.54 -33.16 27.73
N TYR A 101 -14.94 -32.31 28.69
CA TYR A 101 -15.75 -32.60 29.89
C TYR A 101 -15.04 -33.38 31.00
N LEU A 102 -14.05 -34.20 30.66
CA LEU A 102 -13.33 -35.04 31.63
C LEU A 102 -11.93 -34.51 31.94
N ASN A 103 -11.30 -33.91 30.94
CA ASN A 103 -9.98 -33.32 31.03
C ASN A 103 -10.10 -31.81 30.85
N PHE A 104 -9.32 -31.06 31.63
CA PHE A 104 -9.19 -29.61 31.57
C PHE A 104 -7.72 -29.29 31.34
N VAL A 105 -7.42 -28.62 30.24
CA VAL A 105 -6.07 -28.26 29.81
C VAL A 105 -6.00 -26.73 29.72
N TRP A 106 -5.25 -26.13 30.64
CA TRP A 106 -4.98 -24.70 30.60
C TRP A 106 -3.80 -24.44 29.67
N VAL A 107 -4.02 -23.60 28.67
CA VAL A 107 -3.08 -23.25 27.61
C VAL A 107 -2.72 -21.77 27.70
N GLY A 108 -1.45 -21.44 27.45
CA GLY A 108 -1.02 -20.07 27.20
C GLY A 108 0.08 -19.99 26.15
N LYS A 109 0.82 -18.87 26.15
CA LYS A 109 1.94 -18.61 25.23
C LYS A 109 3.28 -18.55 25.95
N ASP A 110 4.28 -19.20 25.39
CA ASP A 110 5.65 -19.16 25.89
C ASP A 110 6.38 -17.88 25.47
N GLU A 111 7.67 -17.78 25.81
CA GLU A 111 8.55 -16.65 25.46
C GLU A 111 8.71 -16.42 23.94
N ASN A 112 8.45 -17.45 23.12
CA ASN A 112 8.49 -17.38 21.67
C ASN A 112 7.08 -17.18 21.06
N ASN A 113 6.09 -16.80 21.87
CA ASN A 113 4.68 -16.68 21.50
C ASN A 113 4.03 -18.00 21.01
N ALA A 114 4.65 -19.16 21.26
CA ALA A 114 4.11 -20.45 20.88
C ALA A 114 3.13 -21.01 21.92
N PRO A 115 2.04 -21.69 21.50
CA PRO A 115 1.12 -22.34 22.42
C PRO A 115 1.80 -23.41 23.29
N PHE A 116 1.56 -23.37 24.60
CA PHE A 116 2.03 -24.39 25.53
C PHE A 116 1.00 -24.70 26.62
N ILE A 117 1.07 -25.91 27.16
CA ILE A 117 0.19 -26.38 28.24
C ILE A 117 0.77 -25.92 29.58
N LYS A 118 0.02 -25.09 30.31
CA LYS A 118 0.35 -24.63 31.67
C LYS A 118 0.05 -25.71 32.71
N LYS A 119 -1.13 -26.32 32.64
CA LYS A 119 -1.58 -27.35 33.59
C LYS A 119 -2.65 -28.23 32.95
N THR A 120 -2.67 -29.50 33.34
CA THR A 120 -3.71 -30.46 32.94
C THR A 120 -4.29 -31.13 34.17
N ILE A 121 -5.62 -31.26 34.19
CA ILE A 121 -6.35 -32.00 35.23
C ILE A 121 -7.34 -32.92 34.55
N SER A 122 -7.40 -34.16 35.03
CA SER A 122 -8.45 -35.13 34.68
C SER A 122 -9.36 -35.31 35.87
N VAL A 123 -10.66 -35.04 35.71
CA VAL A 123 -11.64 -35.11 36.80
C VAL A 123 -12.23 -36.51 36.98
N ALA A 124 -12.28 -37.30 35.90
CA ALA A 124 -12.69 -38.69 35.88
C ALA A 124 -12.30 -39.34 34.54
N SER A 125 -12.21 -40.66 34.49
CA SER A 125 -12.31 -41.43 33.24
C SER A 125 -13.76 -41.85 32.96
N LEU A 126 -14.06 -42.26 31.72
CA LEU A 126 -15.42 -42.73 31.34
C LEU A 126 -15.93 -43.86 32.27
N ASP A 127 -15.03 -44.75 32.71
CA ASP A 127 -15.35 -45.88 33.60
C ASP A 127 -15.55 -45.46 35.07
N GLU A 128 -15.22 -44.21 35.42
CA GLU A 128 -15.25 -43.69 36.78
C GLU A 128 -16.40 -42.71 37.04
N LEU A 129 -17.21 -42.39 36.03
CA LEU A 129 -18.35 -41.46 36.15
C LEU A 129 -19.40 -41.87 37.19
N SER A 130 -19.49 -43.15 37.52
CA SER A 130 -20.39 -43.69 38.55
C SER A 130 -19.78 -43.76 39.95
N LYS A 131 -18.48 -43.46 40.10
CA LYS A 131 -17.77 -43.50 41.38
C LYS A 131 -17.79 -42.11 42.04
N PRO A 132 -17.77 -42.04 43.39
CA PRO A 132 -17.65 -40.75 44.07
C PRO A 132 -16.30 -40.09 43.72
N PRO A 133 -16.29 -38.77 43.40
CA PRO A 133 -15.04 -38.08 43.09
C PRO A 133 -14.10 -38.04 44.29
N LYS A 134 -12.79 -38.07 44.03
CA LYS A 134 -11.77 -37.90 45.07
C LYS A 134 -11.76 -36.44 45.53
N ALA A 135 -11.72 -36.21 46.84
CA ALA A 135 -11.67 -34.86 47.41
C ALA A 135 -10.46 -34.04 46.91
N GLN A 136 -9.33 -34.69 46.62
CA GLN A 136 -8.15 -34.03 46.05
C GLN A 136 -8.41 -33.51 44.63
N THR A 137 -9.09 -34.28 43.78
CA THR A 137 -9.42 -33.89 42.40
C THR A 137 -10.32 -32.66 42.36
N GLU A 138 -11.29 -32.56 43.28
CA GLU A 138 -12.12 -31.35 43.40
C GLU A 138 -11.30 -30.13 43.83
N ARG A 139 -10.36 -30.29 44.76
CA ARG A 139 -9.43 -29.21 45.17
C ARG A 139 -8.52 -28.77 44.02
N ASP A 140 -7.93 -29.71 43.29
CA ASP A 140 -7.03 -29.41 42.17
C ASP A 140 -7.78 -28.68 41.05
N LEU A 141 -9.03 -29.09 40.75
CA LEU A 141 -9.89 -28.42 39.78
C LEU A 141 -10.21 -26.98 40.20
N ILE A 142 -10.58 -26.78 41.47
CA ILE A 142 -10.82 -25.44 42.01
C ILE A 142 -9.55 -24.59 41.90
N GLU A 143 -8.38 -25.13 42.21
CA GLU A 143 -7.09 -24.41 42.11
C GLU A 143 -6.73 -24.05 40.65
N LEU A 144 -6.98 -24.95 39.71
CA LEU A 144 -6.78 -24.70 38.27
C LEU A 144 -7.64 -23.52 37.81
N PHE A 145 -8.94 -23.57 38.09
CA PHE A 145 -9.85 -22.50 37.70
C PHE A 145 -9.58 -21.22 38.49
N LYS A 146 -9.14 -21.31 39.76
CA LYS A 146 -8.65 -20.16 40.52
C LYS A 146 -7.50 -19.46 39.80
N SER A 147 -6.57 -20.24 39.24
CA SER A 147 -5.42 -19.70 38.50
C SER A 147 -5.85 -19.11 37.16
N PHE A 148 -6.77 -19.78 36.45
CA PHE A 148 -7.33 -19.31 35.18
C PHE A 148 -8.11 -17.98 35.34
N PHE A 149 -8.98 -17.87 36.35
CA PHE A 149 -9.80 -16.68 36.59
C PHE A 149 -9.04 -15.53 37.24
N ASN A 150 -7.95 -15.81 37.97
CA ASN A 150 -7.07 -14.77 38.51
C ASN A 150 -5.97 -14.36 37.53
N HIS A 151 -6.00 -14.81 36.28
CA HIS A 151 -5.09 -14.30 35.27
C HIS A 151 -5.29 -12.79 35.10
N GLU A 152 -4.27 -12.01 35.45
CA GLU A 152 -4.28 -10.57 35.25
C GLU A 152 -3.76 -10.26 33.85
N ALA A 153 -4.61 -9.64 33.04
CA ALA A 153 -4.18 -9.08 31.77
C ALA A 153 -3.15 -7.98 32.07
N ALA A 154 -2.03 -7.98 31.34
CA ALA A 154 -1.06 -6.90 31.44
C ALA A 154 -1.76 -5.58 31.11
N PRO A 155 -1.59 -4.51 31.92
CA PRO A 155 -2.18 -3.23 31.62
C PRO A 155 -1.58 -2.69 30.33
N ILE A 156 -2.43 -2.15 29.47
CA ILE A 156 -1.98 -1.52 28.22
C ILE A 156 -1.80 -0.04 28.49
N THR A 157 -0.53 0.36 28.62
CA THR A 157 -0.15 1.72 29.07
C THR A 157 0.63 2.52 28.03
N ASN A 158 0.88 1.98 26.84
CA ASN A 158 1.55 2.69 25.75
C ASN A 158 0.90 2.39 24.40
N ALA A 159 1.07 3.32 23.46
CA ALA A 159 0.43 3.32 22.14
C ALA A 159 0.87 2.10 21.32
N LYS A 160 2.13 1.67 21.46
CA LYS A 160 2.69 0.54 20.71
C LYS A 160 2.04 -0.79 21.10
N ASP A 161 1.95 -1.07 22.40
CA ASP A 161 1.29 -2.27 22.90
C ASP A 161 -0.19 -2.26 22.57
N PHE A 162 -0.84 -1.10 22.69
CA PHE A 162 -2.23 -0.95 22.30
C PHE A 162 -2.47 -1.28 20.82
N ALA A 163 -1.67 -0.72 19.91
CA ALA A 163 -1.71 -1.02 18.48
C ALA A 163 -1.48 -2.52 18.20
N THR A 164 -0.51 -3.13 18.89
CA THR A 164 -0.15 -4.55 18.75
C THR A 164 -1.29 -5.48 19.21
N HIS A 165 -2.01 -5.13 20.27
CA HIS A 165 -3.17 -5.91 20.73
C HIS A 165 -4.44 -5.67 19.89
N LEU A 166 -4.58 -4.48 19.30
CA LEU A 166 -5.72 -4.12 18.47
C LEU A 166 -5.66 -4.81 17.10
N SER A 167 -4.46 -4.91 16.52
CA SER A 167 -4.21 -5.47 15.18
C SER A 167 -4.85 -6.87 14.96
N PRO A 168 -4.59 -7.90 15.79
CA PRO A 168 -5.14 -9.24 15.55
C PRO A 168 -6.66 -9.26 15.55
N ARG A 169 -7.30 -8.47 16.41
CA ARG A 169 -8.77 -8.35 16.46
C ARG A 169 -9.32 -7.77 15.17
N THR A 170 -8.68 -6.72 14.65
CA THR A 170 -9.06 -6.13 13.36
C THR A 170 -8.83 -7.11 12.21
N LYS A 171 -7.76 -7.91 12.24
CA LYS A 171 -7.46 -8.90 11.20
C LYS A 171 -8.52 -10.00 11.18
N TYR A 172 -8.90 -10.53 12.35
CA TYR A 172 -9.99 -11.48 12.42
C TYR A 172 -11.34 -10.87 12.05
N LEU A 173 -11.56 -9.57 12.29
CA LEU A 173 -12.74 -8.86 11.79
C LEU A 173 -12.76 -8.80 10.26
N LYS A 174 -11.62 -8.51 9.60
CA LYS A 174 -11.48 -8.63 8.14
C LYS A 174 -11.86 -10.04 7.68
N ASP A 175 -11.29 -11.06 8.29
CA ASP A 175 -11.53 -12.45 7.89
C ASP A 175 -13.01 -12.84 8.06
N ALA A 176 -13.66 -12.38 9.14
CA ALA A 176 -15.08 -12.59 9.37
C ALA A 176 -15.96 -11.88 8.33
N LEU A 177 -15.59 -10.66 7.88
CA LEU A 177 -16.27 -9.97 6.79
C LEU A 177 -16.20 -10.76 5.47
N ILE A 178 -15.02 -11.31 5.15
CA ILE A 178 -14.81 -12.14 3.96
C ILE A 178 -15.64 -13.43 4.02
N GLN A 179 -15.61 -14.12 5.16
CA GLN A 179 -16.39 -15.35 5.35
C GLN A 179 -17.90 -15.12 5.24
N ASN A 180 -18.36 -13.93 5.61
CA ASN A 180 -19.77 -13.54 5.59
C ASN A 180 -20.14 -12.67 4.37
N GLN A 181 -19.35 -12.70 3.28
CA GLN A 181 -19.58 -11.86 2.11
C GLN A 181 -20.98 -12.01 1.46
N GLU A 182 -21.58 -13.19 1.57
CA GLU A 182 -22.90 -13.49 1.00
C GLU A 182 -24.06 -12.92 1.84
N LYS A 183 -23.80 -12.54 3.10
CA LYS A 183 -24.83 -11.96 3.98
C LYS A 183 -25.21 -10.58 3.46
N THR A 184 -26.51 -10.29 3.37
CA THR A 184 -27.03 -9.03 2.82
C THR A 184 -26.48 -7.79 3.55
N GLN A 185 -26.25 -7.89 4.86
CA GLN A 185 -25.64 -6.81 5.64
C GLN A 185 -24.23 -6.45 5.14
N VAL A 186 -23.42 -7.44 4.75
CA VAL A 186 -22.05 -7.22 4.27
C VAL A 186 -22.03 -6.85 2.79
N SER A 187 -22.74 -7.61 1.95
CA SER A 187 -22.75 -7.37 0.49
C SER A 187 -23.37 -6.02 0.11
N SER A 188 -24.37 -5.54 0.85
CA SER A 188 -24.95 -4.20 0.61
C SER A 188 -23.95 -3.08 0.92
N ILE A 189 -23.18 -3.19 2.01
CA ILE A 189 -22.11 -2.22 2.33
C ILE A 189 -21.05 -2.28 1.23
N PHE A 190 -20.61 -3.47 0.82
CA PHE A 190 -19.63 -3.61 -0.26
C PHE A 190 -20.08 -2.95 -1.56
N ASN A 191 -21.32 -3.21 -2.00
CA ASN A 191 -21.84 -2.64 -3.24
C ASN A 191 -21.89 -1.11 -3.19
N ASN A 192 -22.34 -0.54 -2.07
CA ASN A 192 -22.33 0.92 -1.87
C ASN A 192 -20.91 1.50 -1.95
N PHE A 193 -19.93 0.84 -1.33
CA PHE A 193 -18.54 1.30 -1.34
C PHE A 193 -17.86 1.14 -2.70
N LYS A 194 -18.12 0.05 -3.40
CA LYS A 194 -17.59 -0.20 -4.74
C LYS A 194 -18.12 0.85 -5.72
N GLU A 195 -19.38 1.23 -5.56
CA GLU A 195 -19.96 2.33 -6.31
C GLU A 195 -19.37 3.69 -5.89
N TYR A 196 -19.08 3.91 -4.61
CA TYR A 196 -18.54 5.18 -4.14
C TYR A 196 -17.06 5.41 -4.53
N LEU A 197 -16.18 4.45 -4.25
CA LEU A 197 -14.72 4.61 -4.36
C LEU A 197 -14.21 4.33 -5.78
N TYR A 198 -14.35 3.10 -6.28
CA TYR A 198 -13.99 2.71 -7.65
C TYR A 198 -14.48 1.30 -8.04
N GLU A 199 -14.74 1.09 -9.34
CA GLU A 199 -15.33 -0.16 -9.88
C GLU A 199 -14.45 -1.40 -9.71
N GLU A 200 -13.12 -1.25 -9.63
CA GLU A 200 -12.15 -2.35 -9.51
C GLU A 200 -11.87 -2.74 -8.04
N LEU A 201 -12.61 -2.23 -7.05
CA LEU A 201 -12.43 -2.59 -5.64
C LEU A 201 -12.76 -4.07 -5.42
N SER A 202 -11.75 -4.85 -5.01
CA SER A 202 -11.95 -6.26 -4.66
C SER A 202 -12.65 -6.40 -3.31
N PHE A 203 -13.34 -7.52 -3.10
CA PHE A 203 -14.01 -7.77 -1.81
C PHE A 203 -13.02 -7.88 -0.65
N GLU A 204 -11.83 -8.42 -0.91
CA GLU A 204 -10.76 -8.51 0.08
C GLU A 204 -10.24 -7.11 0.47
N ASP A 205 -9.95 -6.25 -0.52
CA ASP A 205 -9.51 -4.87 -0.26
C ASP A 205 -10.58 -4.06 0.48
N PHE A 206 -11.86 -4.29 0.15
CA PHE A 206 -12.98 -3.71 0.86
C PHE A 206 -13.05 -4.18 2.31
N SER A 207 -12.99 -5.48 2.55
CA SER A 207 -13.11 -6.07 3.90
C SER A 207 -11.97 -5.59 4.79
N ASP A 208 -10.78 -5.49 4.22
CA ASP A 208 -9.60 -4.92 4.84
C ASP A 208 -9.81 -3.45 5.23
N ALA A 209 -10.22 -2.61 4.27
CA ALA A 209 -10.46 -1.20 4.50
C ALA A 209 -11.58 -0.96 5.54
N LEU A 210 -12.67 -1.74 5.46
CA LEU A 210 -13.79 -1.63 6.38
C LEU A 210 -13.38 -2.03 7.80
N ALA A 211 -12.72 -3.18 8.00
CA ALA A 211 -12.29 -3.63 9.32
C ALA A 211 -11.38 -2.60 10.02
N GLN A 212 -10.39 -2.07 9.29
CA GLN A 212 -9.52 -1.01 9.79
C GLN A 212 -10.32 0.24 10.16
N THR A 213 -11.20 0.69 9.26
CA THR A 213 -12.03 1.88 9.49
C THR A 213 -12.91 1.75 10.73
N LEU A 214 -13.62 0.63 10.88
CA LEU A 214 -14.50 0.38 12.02
C LEU A 214 -13.70 0.40 13.34
N THR A 215 -12.51 -0.19 13.33
CA THR A 215 -11.61 -0.19 14.48
C THR A 215 -11.14 1.24 14.81
N TYR A 216 -10.76 2.02 13.81
CA TYR A 216 -10.34 3.42 13.98
C TYR A 216 -11.48 4.32 14.43
N SER A 217 -12.72 4.12 13.97
CA SER A 217 -13.89 4.86 14.45
C SER A 217 -14.10 4.65 15.95
N LEU A 218 -13.93 3.43 16.45
CA LEU A 218 -14.04 3.11 17.87
C LEU A 218 -12.91 3.75 18.68
N PHE A 219 -11.68 3.69 18.17
CA PHE A 219 -10.54 4.35 18.80
C PHE A 219 -10.70 5.88 18.82
N LEU A 220 -11.18 6.48 17.72
CA LEU A 220 -11.45 7.91 17.63
C LEU A 220 -12.52 8.35 18.62
N ALA A 221 -13.59 7.58 18.78
CA ALA A 221 -14.60 7.82 19.81
C ALA A 221 -13.97 7.81 21.21
N LYS A 222 -13.09 6.84 21.50
CA LYS A 222 -12.38 6.76 22.78
C LYS A 222 -11.40 7.92 22.98
N LEU A 223 -10.71 8.38 21.95
CA LEU A 223 -9.81 9.53 22.03
C LEU A 223 -10.54 10.83 22.36
N ASN A 224 -11.74 11.02 21.80
CA ASN A 224 -12.56 12.20 22.10
C ASN A 224 -13.20 12.13 23.50
N HIS A 225 -13.48 10.92 23.99
CA HIS A 225 -14.08 10.67 25.30
C HIS A 225 -13.24 9.67 26.12
N PRO A 226 -12.02 10.05 26.56
CA PRO A 226 -11.04 9.12 27.13
C PRO A 226 -11.54 8.39 28.38
N PHE A 227 -12.39 9.04 29.16
CA PHE A 227 -12.90 8.51 30.44
C PHE A 227 -14.31 7.93 30.35
N GLU A 228 -14.93 7.96 29.17
CA GLU A 228 -16.24 7.34 28.95
C GLU A 228 -16.08 5.92 28.41
N LYS A 229 -17.08 5.09 28.69
CA LYS A 229 -17.19 3.77 28.08
C LYS A 229 -17.81 3.93 26.70
N ILE A 230 -17.09 3.50 25.67
CA ILE A 230 -17.55 3.46 24.28
C ILE A 230 -18.31 2.15 24.04
N ASP A 231 -19.44 2.24 23.34
CA ASP A 231 -20.22 1.10 22.87
C ASP A 231 -20.87 1.41 21.51
N LEU A 232 -21.58 0.44 20.96
CA LEU A 232 -22.23 0.58 19.64
C LEU A 232 -23.35 1.64 19.63
N ASN A 233 -23.90 2.03 20.78
CA ASN A 233 -24.96 3.02 20.87
C ASN A 233 -24.42 4.45 20.92
N ASN A 234 -23.30 4.69 21.60
CA ASN A 234 -22.74 6.02 21.79
C ASN A 234 -21.58 6.37 20.84
N VAL A 235 -20.96 5.40 20.14
CA VAL A 235 -19.83 5.64 19.24
C VAL A 235 -20.08 6.79 18.24
N ARG A 236 -21.28 6.86 17.65
CA ARG A 236 -21.64 7.91 16.68
C ARG A 236 -21.71 9.30 17.31
N SER A 237 -22.18 9.41 18.55
CA SER A 237 -22.25 10.69 19.29
C SER A 237 -20.89 11.12 19.83
N SER A 238 -20.00 10.15 20.08
CA SER A 238 -18.63 10.39 20.57
C SER A 238 -17.65 10.80 19.46
N ILE A 239 -18.08 10.76 18.19
CA ILE A 239 -17.29 11.25 17.05
C ILE A 239 -17.82 12.65 16.67
N PRO A 240 -16.96 13.68 16.53
CA PRO A 240 -17.39 15.04 16.22
C PRO A 240 -18.11 15.16 14.87
N LYS A 241 -19.12 16.05 14.79
CA LYS A 241 -20.03 16.16 13.63
C LYS A 241 -19.32 16.46 12.31
N ASN A 242 -18.19 17.16 12.37
CA ASN A 242 -17.36 17.52 11.21
C ASN A 242 -16.59 16.32 10.60
N PHE A 243 -16.60 15.15 11.25
CA PHE A 243 -16.07 13.88 10.71
C PHE A 243 -17.20 13.05 10.07
N ALA A 244 -18.00 13.68 9.21
CA ALA A 244 -19.30 13.16 8.80
C ALA A 244 -19.24 11.75 8.19
N VAL A 245 -18.25 11.47 7.35
CA VAL A 245 -18.02 10.15 6.73
C VAL A 245 -17.74 9.10 7.78
N ILE A 246 -16.83 9.38 8.73
CA ILE A 246 -16.47 8.46 9.81
C ILE A 246 -17.67 8.17 10.72
N ARG A 247 -18.51 9.18 10.96
CA ARG A 247 -19.77 9.01 11.70
C ARG A 247 -20.74 8.07 10.99
N GLU A 248 -20.89 8.19 9.67
CA GLU A 248 -21.67 7.22 8.90
C GLU A 248 -21.05 5.81 8.93
N MET A 249 -19.72 5.69 8.91
CA MET A 249 -19.05 4.40 9.09
C MET A 249 -19.40 3.75 10.44
N ALA A 250 -19.54 4.55 11.48
CA ALA A 250 -19.93 4.06 12.80
C ALA A 250 -21.34 3.44 12.80
N ASP A 251 -22.25 3.88 11.92
CA ASP A 251 -23.58 3.26 11.80
C ASP A 251 -23.54 1.89 11.13
N PHE A 252 -22.52 1.58 10.33
CA PHE A 252 -22.31 0.25 9.81
C PHE A 252 -21.98 -0.77 10.90
N LEU A 253 -21.40 -0.34 12.03
CA LEU A 253 -21.15 -1.22 13.18
C LEU A 253 -22.46 -1.87 13.65
N LYS A 254 -23.54 -1.10 13.76
CA LYS A 254 -24.85 -1.61 14.20
C LYS A 254 -25.44 -2.61 13.22
N LYS A 255 -25.29 -2.37 11.90
CA LYS A 255 -25.76 -3.30 10.86
C LYS A 255 -24.99 -4.62 10.89
N LEU A 256 -23.70 -4.56 11.18
CA LEU A 256 -22.83 -5.73 11.24
C LEU A 256 -22.95 -6.52 12.55
N ASP A 257 -23.40 -5.88 13.63
CA ASP A 257 -23.64 -6.49 14.94
C ASP A 257 -24.70 -7.61 14.93
N GLU A 258 -25.53 -7.68 13.89
CA GLU A 258 -26.49 -8.79 13.71
C GLU A 258 -25.80 -10.13 13.38
N ILE A 259 -24.54 -10.10 12.92
CA ILE A 259 -23.77 -11.30 12.56
C ILE A 259 -22.95 -11.70 13.79
N LYS A 260 -23.29 -12.84 14.42
CA LYS A 260 -22.71 -13.31 15.70
C LYS A 260 -21.18 -13.27 15.74
N GLU A 261 -20.51 -13.75 14.69
CA GLU A 261 -19.04 -13.73 14.63
C GLU A 261 -18.47 -12.32 14.61
N ILE A 262 -19.06 -11.42 13.81
CA ILE A 262 -18.64 -10.04 13.71
C ILE A 262 -18.93 -9.30 15.02
N GLN A 263 -20.11 -9.50 15.62
CA GLN A 263 -20.47 -8.99 16.93
C GLN A 263 -19.45 -9.38 18.01
N TRP A 264 -19.02 -10.63 18.05
CA TRP A 264 -18.00 -11.07 19.00
C TRP A 264 -16.69 -10.30 18.82
N LEU A 265 -16.22 -10.17 17.57
CA LEU A 265 -14.97 -9.48 17.28
C LEU A 265 -15.07 -7.97 17.56
N LEU A 266 -16.21 -7.34 17.27
CA LEU A 266 -16.48 -5.95 17.65
C LEU A 266 -16.47 -5.77 19.18
N ASN A 267 -17.05 -6.72 19.92
CA ASN A 267 -17.01 -6.70 21.39
C ASN A 267 -15.60 -6.91 21.95
N GLU A 268 -14.77 -7.72 21.31
CA GLU A 268 -13.34 -7.86 21.67
C GLU A 268 -12.57 -6.56 21.45
N ILE A 269 -12.83 -5.84 20.37
CA ILE A 269 -12.25 -4.52 20.09
C ILE A 269 -12.73 -3.50 21.14
N LEU A 270 -14.04 -3.44 21.40
CA LEU A 270 -14.63 -2.55 22.41
C LEU A 270 -14.12 -2.84 23.83
N SER A 271 -13.98 -4.12 24.17
CA SER A 271 -13.44 -4.55 25.46
C SER A 271 -12.02 -4.03 25.64
N LEU A 272 -11.16 -4.20 24.62
CA LEU A 272 -9.79 -3.68 24.63
C LEU A 272 -9.75 -2.15 24.76
N ILE A 273 -10.49 -1.45 23.90
CA ILE A 273 -10.53 0.03 23.84
C ILE A 273 -11.00 0.63 25.16
N ASN A 274 -11.95 0.01 25.86
CA ASN A 274 -12.48 0.56 27.10
C ASN A 274 -11.59 0.37 28.33
N HIS A 275 -10.66 -0.58 28.29
CA HIS A 275 -9.79 -0.92 29.43
C HIS A 275 -8.34 -0.44 29.26
N VAL A 276 -8.05 0.25 28.16
CA VAL A 276 -6.75 0.89 27.96
C VAL A 276 -6.59 2.08 28.91
N ASP A 277 -5.39 2.30 29.45
CA ASP A 277 -5.08 3.48 30.25
C ASP A 277 -4.91 4.70 29.35
N MET A 278 -6.02 5.37 29.04
CA MET A 278 -6.03 6.55 28.17
C MET A 278 -5.15 7.69 28.69
N GLY A 279 -4.90 7.78 30.01
CA GLY A 279 -3.99 8.80 30.56
C GLY A 279 -2.56 8.56 30.10
N SER A 280 -2.10 7.32 30.21
CA SER A 280 -0.77 6.91 29.73
C SER A 280 -0.69 6.92 28.21
N ILE A 281 -1.72 6.47 27.49
CA ILE A 281 -1.77 6.52 26.02
C ILE A 281 -1.70 7.96 25.51
N LEU A 282 -2.49 8.89 26.04
CA LEU A 282 -2.47 10.29 25.59
C LEU A 282 -1.12 10.95 25.89
N LYS A 283 -0.49 10.61 27.02
CA LYS A 283 0.85 11.09 27.35
C LYS A 283 1.90 10.56 26.36
N ASP A 284 1.91 9.26 26.12
CA ASP A 284 2.82 8.58 25.19
C ASP A 284 2.64 9.12 23.75
N LEU A 285 1.40 9.39 23.36
CA LEU A 285 1.08 10.05 22.10
C LEU A 285 1.66 11.48 22.07
N ASN A 286 1.40 12.31 23.07
CA ASN A 286 1.80 13.72 23.07
C ASN A 286 3.32 13.98 23.14
N ASP A 287 4.11 12.98 23.50
CA ASP A 287 5.58 13.07 23.49
C ASP A 287 6.17 13.01 22.05
N ASP A 288 5.35 12.64 21.06
CA ASP A 288 5.68 12.64 19.63
C ASP A 288 5.11 13.89 18.92
N LYS A 289 5.78 14.35 17.85
CA LYS A 289 5.31 15.46 17.01
C LYS A 289 4.08 15.07 16.20
N ASP A 290 3.95 13.79 15.81
CA ASP A 290 2.80 13.24 15.07
C ASP A 290 2.27 11.93 15.70
N PRO A 291 1.62 12.00 16.88
CA PRO A 291 1.26 10.83 17.69
C PRO A 291 0.42 9.77 16.99
N TYR A 292 -0.66 10.22 16.35
CA TYR A 292 -1.68 9.32 15.82
C TYR A 292 -1.22 8.64 14.54
N LEU A 293 -0.33 9.28 13.82
CA LEU A 293 0.41 8.68 12.74
C LEU A 293 1.30 7.55 13.27
N HIS A 294 2.13 7.79 14.30
CA HIS A 294 3.02 6.75 14.80
C HIS A 294 2.25 5.53 15.32
N PHE A 295 1.11 5.79 16.00
CA PHE A 295 0.16 4.75 16.37
C PHE A 295 -0.35 3.96 15.16
N TYR A 296 -0.74 4.65 14.08
CA TYR A 296 -1.19 4.00 12.84
C TYR A 296 -0.11 3.19 12.14
N GLU A 297 1.11 3.68 12.09
CA GLU A 297 2.23 2.94 11.53
C GLU A 297 2.49 1.66 12.32
N THR A 298 2.46 1.76 13.65
CA THR A 298 2.63 0.61 14.52
C THR A 298 1.50 -0.39 14.33
N PHE A 299 0.26 0.09 14.26
CA PHE A 299 -0.91 -0.73 13.99
C PHE A 299 -0.79 -1.44 12.64
N LEU A 300 -0.52 -0.72 11.56
CA LEU A 300 -0.38 -1.30 10.22
C LEU A 300 0.77 -2.31 10.16
N SER A 301 1.90 -2.02 10.80
CA SER A 301 3.04 -2.92 10.83
C SER A 301 2.72 -4.21 11.59
N ALA A 302 1.90 -4.14 12.64
CA ALA A 302 1.41 -5.32 13.34
C ALA A 302 0.27 -6.03 12.58
N TYR A 303 -0.54 -5.30 11.82
CA TYR A 303 -1.74 -5.79 11.13
C TYR A 303 -1.41 -6.51 9.83
N ASP A 304 -0.68 -5.84 8.93
CA ASP A 304 -0.18 -6.44 7.70
C ASP A 304 1.06 -5.66 7.18
N PRO A 305 2.29 -6.15 7.46
CA PRO A 305 3.52 -5.55 6.96
C PRO A 305 3.59 -5.43 5.43
N LYS A 306 2.96 -6.37 4.69
CA LYS A 306 2.99 -6.36 3.21
C LYS A 306 2.01 -5.36 2.64
N LEU A 307 0.87 -5.14 3.32
CA LEU A 307 -0.11 -4.13 2.94
C LEU A 307 0.48 -2.72 2.94
N ARG A 308 1.35 -2.42 3.91
CA ARG A 308 2.08 -1.15 3.99
C ARG A 308 2.91 -0.90 2.72
N GLU A 309 3.68 -1.91 2.29
CA GLU A 309 4.50 -1.82 1.07
C GLU A 309 3.64 -1.76 -0.20
N SER A 310 2.57 -2.57 -0.28
CA SER A 310 1.73 -2.68 -1.49
C SER A 310 0.82 -1.47 -1.72
N LYS A 311 0.31 -0.84 -0.64
CA LYS A 311 -0.53 0.36 -0.72
C LYS A 311 0.28 1.66 -0.83
N GLY A 312 1.62 1.57 -0.75
CA GLY A 312 2.52 2.72 -0.89
C GLY A 312 2.36 3.76 0.22
N VAL A 313 1.85 3.36 1.39
CA VAL A 313 1.60 4.24 2.54
C VAL A 313 2.92 4.41 3.30
N TYR A 314 3.81 5.23 2.73
CA TYR A 314 5.02 5.68 3.40
C TYR A 314 4.74 7.05 4.00
N TYR A 315 4.92 7.17 5.32
CA TYR A 315 4.96 8.47 5.94
C TYR A 315 6.06 9.31 5.28
N THR A 316 5.71 10.57 5.01
CA THR A 316 6.68 11.50 4.42
C THR A 316 7.42 12.19 5.55
N PRO A 317 8.77 12.04 5.64
CA PRO A 317 9.53 12.64 6.72
C PRO A 317 9.29 14.15 6.82
N ASP A 318 9.16 14.67 8.04
CA ASP A 318 8.91 16.09 8.30
C ASP A 318 9.87 17.02 7.55
N SER A 319 11.17 16.74 7.58
CA SER A 319 12.18 17.56 6.90
C SER A 319 11.92 17.70 5.40
N VAL A 320 11.35 16.67 4.76
CA VAL A 320 10.96 16.71 3.35
C VAL A 320 9.71 17.58 3.16
N VAL A 321 8.69 17.38 3.99
CA VAL A 321 7.42 18.11 3.91
C VAL A 321 7.64 19.60 4.19
N GLU A 322 8.31 19.92 5.29
CA GLU A 322 8.67 21.29 5.69
C GLU A 322 9.46 22.00 4.59
N PHE A 323 10.46 21.35 4.00
CA PHE A 323 11.22 21.94 2.89
C PHE A 323 10.31 22.28 1.70
N ILE A 324 9.44 21.35 1.27
CA ILE A 324 8.53 21.57 0.14
C ILE A 324 7.56 22.72 0.44
N ILE A 325 6.92 22.73 1.60
CA ILE A 325 5.95 23.76 1.98
C ILE A 325 6.63 25.13 2.11
N ASN A 326 7.80 25.19 2.74
CA ASN A 326 8.57 26.44 2.83
C ASN A 326 9.02 26.95 1.46
N ALA A 327 9.41 26.06 0.55
CA ALA A 327 9.79 26.44 -0.80
C ALA A 327 8.58 26.92 -1.63
N LEU A 328 7.43 26.26 -1.53
CA LEU A 328 6.18 26.72 -2.15
C LEU A 328 5.75 28.09 -1.61
N ASP A 329 5.82 28.29 -0.29
CA ASP A 329 5.53 29.56 0.37
C ASP A 329 6.47 30.70 -0.10
N SER A 330 7.77 30.41 -0.26
CA SER A 330 8.76 31.34 -0.82
C SER A 330 8.49 31.68 -2.30
N LEU A 331 8.15 30.67 -3.11
CA LEU A 331 7.80 30.86 -4.52
C LEU A 331 6.51 31.68 -4.68
N LEU A 332 5.50 31.46 -3.82
CA LEU A 332 4.29 32.31 -3.79
C LEU A 332 4.65 33.77 -3.59
N LYS A 333 5.42 34.08 -2.54
CA LYS A 333 5.84 35.45 -2.21
C LYS A 333 6.57 36.15 -3.34
N THR A 334 7.40 35.41 -4.07
CA THR A 334 8.34 36.00 -5.04
C THR A 334 7.85 35.95 -6.48
N ARG A 335 6.90 35.07 -6.83
CA ARG A 335 6.41 34.90 -8.21
C ARG A 335 4.93 35.29 -8.39
N PHE A 336 4.16 35.37 -7.31
CA PHE A 336 2.71 35.62 -7.37
C PHE A 336 2.36 36.91 -6.63
N LYS A 337 2.00 37.95 -7.38
CA LYS A 337 1.70 39.29 -6.83
C LYS A 337 0.54 39.29 -5.84
N ASP A 338 -0.41 38.37 -6.00
CA ASP A 338 -1.61 38.27 -5.17
C ASP A 338 -1.37 37.45 -3.88
N ALA A 339 -0.16 36.92 -3.68
CA ALA A 339 0.24 36.16 -2.50
C ALA A 339 1.52 36.71 -1.81
N PRO A 340 1.59 38.03 -1.49
CA PRO A 340 2.80 38.66 -0.96
C PRO A 340 3.24 38.15 0.43
N LEU A 341 2.34 37.48 1.16
CA LEU A 341 2.62 36.84 2.44
C LEU A 341 2.77 35.32 2.31
N GLY A 342 2.80 34.78 1.09
CA GLY A 342 2.85 33.36 0.81
C GLY A 342 1.54 32.66 1.15
N LEU A 343 1.60 31.50 1.80
CA LEU A 343 0.41 30.74 2.21
C LEU A 343 -0.48 31.54 3.18
N LYS A 344 0.11 32.41 4.00
CA LYS A 344 -0.65 33.29 4.92
C LYS A 344 -1.59 34.24 4.17
N SER A 345 -1.33 34.56 2.90
CA SER A 345 -2.25 35.38 2.09
C SER A 345 -3.61 34.70 1.87
N ALA A 346 -3.73 33.37 2.00
CA ALA A 346 -4.99 32.65 1.89
C ALA A 346 -6.01 33.01 3.01
N LEU A 347 -5.56 33.62 4.11
CA LEU A 347 -6.47 34.14 5.13
C LEU A 347 -7.38 35.27 4.61
N ASP A 348 -6.90 36.03 3.61
CA ASP A 348 -7.59 37.21 3.07
C ASP A 348 -7.90 37.11 1.57
N ASN A 349 -7.34 36.14 0.84
CA ASN A 349 -7.49 36.00 -0.60
C ASN A 349 -8.00 34.60 -0.98
N GLU A 350 -9.28 34.52 -1.36
CA GLU A 350 -9.97 33.27 -1.73
C GLU A 350 -9.43 32.58 -3.00
N ASN A 351 -8.54 33.25 -3.75
CA ASN A 351 -7.90 32.68 -4.93
C ASN A 351 -6.68 31.80 -4.57
N ILE A 352 -6.21 31.83 -3.33
CA ILE A 352 -5.06 31.04 -2.88
C ILE A 352 -5.55 29.70 -2.36
N LYS A 353 -5.86 28.81 -3.31
CA LYS A 353 -6.33 27.45 -3.05
C LYS A 353 -5.20 26.45 -3.18
N LEU A 354 -5.12 25.52 -2.23
CA LEU A 354 -4.12 24.46 -2.17
C LEU A 354 -4.81 23.10 -2.23
N LEU A 355 -4.28 22.17 -3.02
CA LEU A 355 -4.69 20.78 -3.05
C LEU A 355 -3.49 19.88 -2.72
N ASP A 356 -3.60 19.15 -1.63
CA ASP A 356 -2.81 17.95 -1.40
C ASP A 356 -3.51 16.78 -2.11
N PHE A 357 -2.92 16.37 -3.25
CA PHE A 357 -3.58 15.44 -4.17
C PHE A 357 -3.57 13.97 -3.70
N ALA A 358 -2.82 13.65 -2.65
CA ALA A 358 -2.55 12.31 -2.13
C ALA A 358 -2.19 12.46 -0.65
N THR A 359 -3.19 12.83 0.14
CA THR A 359 -2.95 13.45 1.44
C THR A 359 -2.47 12.47 2.51
N GLY A 360 -2.72 11.16 2.34
CA GLY A 360 -2.36 10.16 3.32
C GLY A 360 -2.94 10.52 4.68
N THR A 361 -2.06 10.66 5.67
CA THR A 361 -2.37 11.05 7.05
C THR A 361 -2.42 12.57 7.27
N GLY A 362 -2.43 13.37 6.21
CA GLY A 362 -2.62 14.82 6.25
C GLY A 362 -1.37 15.65 6.50
N THR A 363 -0.16 15.08 6.40
CA THR A 363 1.09 15.75 6.80
C THR A 363 1.39 17.01 5.99
N PHE A 364 1.25 16.98 4.66
CA PHE A 364 1.44 18.17 3.82
C PHE A 364 0.39 19.25 4.10
N LEU A 365 -0.87 18.85 4.30
CA LEU A 365 -1.93 19.79 4.68
C LEU A 365 -1.65 20.43 6.04
N LEU A 366 -1.31 19.63 7.05
CA LEU A 366 -0.99 20.10 8.38
C LEU A 366 0.14 21.14 8.33
N GLU A 367 1.22 20.83 7.61
CA GLU A 367 2.35 21.76 7.47
C GLU A 367 1.96 23.03 6.68
N ALA A 368 1.10 22.91 5.67
CA ALA A 368 0.54 24.09 5.00
C ALA A 368 -0.30 24.97 5.94
N PHE A 369 -1.10 24.37 6.83
CA PHE A 369 -1.84 25.10 7.86
C PHE A 369 -0.89 25.77 8.87
N ARG A 370 0.13 25.07 9.35
CA ARG A 370 1.20 25.63 10.21
C ARG A 370 1.80 26.87 9.56
N LYS A 371 2.17 26.76 8.28
CA LYS A 371 2.78 27.86 7.55
C LYS A 371 1.83 29.04 7.33
N ALA A 372 0.56 28.78 7.03
CA ALA A 372 -0.45 29.82 6.83
C ALA A 372 -0.83 30.53 8.15
N LEU A 373 -0.80 29.81 9.28
CA LEU A 373 -1.17 30.31 10.60
C LEU A 373 0.01 30.80 11.45
N GLU A 374 1.25 30.70 10.94
CA GLU A 374 2.47 31.15 11.60
C GLU A 374 2.32 32.60 12.12
N THR A 375 2.43 32.78 13.44
CA THR A 375 2.31 34.09 14.09
C THR A 375 3.52 34.96 13.73
N ARG A 376 3.29 36.16 13.21
CA ARG A 376 4.36 37.17 13.06
C ARG A 376 4.16 38.26 14.11
N LYS A 377 5.24 38.65 14.77
CA LYS A 377 5.28 39.92 15.51
C LYS A 377 5.09 41.04 14.49
N THR A 378 4.08 41.87 14.67
CA THR A 378 3.93 43.09 13.87
C THR A 378 5.02 44.10 14.26
N SER A 379 5.30 45.07 13.39
CA SER A 379 6.36 46.08 13.57
C SER A 379 6.21 46.91 14.86
N ASP A 380 5.00 46.94 15.42
CA ASP A 380 4.60 47.62 16.67
C ASP A 380 4.55 46.67 17.90
N GLY A 381 4.98 45.40 17.76
CA GLY A 381 5.02 44.43 18.85
C GLY A 381 3.66 43.80 19.20
N GLY A 382 2.60 44.10 18.46
CA GLY A 382 1.28 43.47 18.59
C GLY A 382 1.17 42.07 17.95
N THR A 383 0.08 41.37 18.27
CA THR A 383 -0.34 40.12 17.60
C THR A 383 -1.38 40.45 16.54
N SER A 384 -1.28 39.86 15.33
CA SER A 384 -2.16 40.19 14.21
C SER A 384 -3.58 39.64 14.38
N THR A 385 -4.61 40.49 14.34
CA THR A 385 -6.03 40.08 14.39
C THR A 385 -6.53 39.31 13.15
N LYS A 386 -5.70 39.18 12.10
CA LYS A 386 -6.02 38.39 10.89
C LYS A 386 -6.06 36.88 11.15
N GLU A 387 -5.49 36.44 12.26
CA GLU A 387 -5.45 35.05 12.69
C GLU A 387 -6.83 34.47 13.01
N ASP A 388 -7.86 35.31 13.21
CA ASP A 388 -9.25 34.88 13.42
C ASP A 388 -9.96 34.41 12.13
N LYS A 389 -9.34 34.59 10.95
CA LYS A 389 -9.92 34.18 9.65
C LYS A 389 -9.55 32.76 9.19
N TYR A 390 -9.13 31.87 10.10
CA TYR A 390 -8.74 30.49 9.74
C TYR A 390 -9.84 29.71 8.99
N GLN A 391 -11.11 30.09 9.17
CA GLN A 391 -12.26 29.58 8.42
C GLN A 391 -12.10 29.67 6.90
N ASN A 392 -11.38 30.69 6.42
CA ASN A 392 -11.08 30.82 5.00
C ASN A 392 -10.14 29.71 4.54
N LEU A 393 -9.16 29.32 5.36
CA LEU A 393 -8.24 28.21 5.03
C LEU A 393 -9.01 26.89 4.93
N LEU A 394 -9.96 26.64 5.83
CA LEU A 394 -10.82 25.45 5.79
C LEU A 394 -11.62 25.33 4.47
N LYS A 395 -11.89 26.43 3.79
CA LYS A 395 -12.61 26.44 2.50
C LYS A 395 -11.69 26.32 1.28
N GLN A 396 -10.38 26.55 1.45
CA GLN A 396 -9.41 26.72 0.36
C GLN A 396 -8.34 25.64 0.32
N PHE A 397 -8.09 24.93 1.43
CA PHE A 397 -7.11 23.86 1.52
C PHE A 397 -7.83 22.51 1.44
N TYR A 398 -7.55 21.77 0.37
CA TYR A 398 -8.20 20.52 0.02
C TYR A 398 -7.22 19.35 0.14
N GLY A 399 -7.70 18.20 0.59
CA GLY A 399 -6.96 16.94 0.57
C GLY A 399 -7.75 15.86 -0.13
N PHE A 400 -7.11 15.08 -1.00
CA PHE A 400 -7.70 13.86 -1.55
C PHE A 400 -7.00 12.63 -0.96
N GLU A 401 -7.81 11.70 -0.45
CA GLU A 401 -7.35 10.39 -0.01
C GLU A 401 -8.29 9.30 -0.52
N TYR A 402 -7.78 8.15 -0.95
CA TYR A 402 -8.64 7.05 -1.39
C TYR A 402 -8.79 5.96 -0.32
N LEU A 403 -7.87 5.89 0.65
CA LEU A 403 -7.90 4.97 1.76
C LEU A 403 -8.60 5.59 2.98
N ILE A 404 -9.61 4.89 3.49
CA ILE A 404 -10.44 5.42 4.58
C ILE A 404 -9.65 5.59 5.89
N ALA A 405 -8.71 4.70 6.19
CA ALA A 405 -7.94 4.78 7.44
C ALA A 405 -6.96 5.98 7.46
N PRO A 406 -6.10 6.23 6.45
CA PRO A 406 -5.33 7.47 6.35
C PRO A 406 -6.22 8.71 6.32
N TYR A 407 -7.36 8.67 5.62
CA TYR A 407 -8.36 9.75 5.63
C TYR A 407 -8.83 10.09 7.05
N ALA A 408 -9.20 9.08 7.84
CA ALA A 408 -9.65 9.26 9.22
C ALA A 408 -8.57 9.90 10.10
N ILE A 409 -7.32 9.50 9.88
CA ILE A 409 -6.17 10.01 10.61
C ILE A 409 -5.82 11.43 10.19
N ALA A 410 -5.93 11.78 8.91
CA ALA A 410 -5.75 13.15 8.46
C ALA A 410 -6.72 14.11 9.16
N HIS A 411 -8.00 13.73 9.25
CA HIS A 411 -8.99 14.53 9.99
C HIS A 411 -8.66 14.64 11.48
N LEU A 412 -8.22 13.55 12.11
CA LEU A 412 -7.83 13.54 13.52
C LEU A 412 -6.61 14.42 13.77
N ASN A 413 -5.53 14.22 13.01
CA ASN A 413 -4.28 14.97 13.11
C ASN A 413 -4.53 16.47 12.99
N LEU A 414 -5.23 16.91 11.94
CA LEU A 414 -5.53 18.32 11.76
C LEU A 414 -6.43 18.84 12.88
N SER A 415 -7.48 18.11 13.29
CA SER A 415 -8.37 18.56 14.37
C SER A 415 -7.64 18.74 15.70
N GLN A 416 -6.70 17.84 16.03
CA GLN A 416 -5.89 17.96 17.25
C GLN A 416 -4.88 19.09 17.13
N ALA A 417 -4.22 19.27 15.98
CA ALA A 417 -3.36 20.42 15.76
C ALA A 417 -4.13 21.75 15.90
N PHE A 418 -5.35 21.84 15.38
CA PHE A 418 -6.21 23.01 15.58
C PHE A 418 -6.51 23.26 17.06
N LYS A 419 -6.79 22.22 17.84
CA LYS A 419 -7.08 22.34 19.28
C LYS A 419 -5.83 22.68 20.11
N GLU A 420 -4.74 21.96 19.89
CA GLU A 420 -3.57 21.94 20.78
C GLU A 420 -2.44 22.83 20.29
N GLU A 421 -2.13 22.85 19.00
CA GLU A 421 -1.04 23.63 18.42
C GLU A 421 -1.51 25.06 18.12
N PHE A 422 -2.59 25.20 17.34
CA PHE A 422 -3.09 26.51 16.87
C PHE A 422 -3.98 27.22 17.89
N LYS A 423 -4.34 26.55 18.99
CA LYS A 423 -5.26 27.04 20.04
C LYS A 423 -6.59 27.58 19.48
N LYS A 424 -7.08 26.95 18.41
CA LYS A 424 -8.30 27.27 17.66
C LYS A 424 -9.10 25.98 17.40
N PRO A 425 -9.71 25.38 18.43
CA PRO A 425 -10.49 24.16 18.25
C PRO A 425 -11.58 24.37 17.20
N LEU A 426 -11.72 23.38 16.30
CA LEU A 426 -12.75 23.39 15.26
C LEU A 426 -14.14 23.40 15.89
N LYS A 427 -15.02 24.27 15.40
CA LYS A 427 -16.44 24.34 15.78
C LYS A 427 -17.24 23.23 15.10
N GLU A 428 -18.48 23.00 15.52
CA GLU A 428 -19.32 21.93 14.94
C GLU A 428 -19.54 22.07 13.41
N ASP A 429 -19.61 23.31 12.92
CA ASP A 429 -19.81 23.60 11.48
C ASP A 429 -18.49 23.72 10.69
N ASP A 430 -17.34 23.57 11.37
CA ASP A 430 -16.02 23.66 10.75
C ASP A 430 -15.63 22.33 10.13
N ALA A 431 -15.75 22.23 8.81
CA ALA A 431 -15.39 21.02 8.06
C ALA A 431 -14.04 21.17 7.34
N LEU A 432 -13.10 20.28 7.68
CA LEU A 432 -11.88 20.08 6.90
C LEU A 432 -12.24 19.53 5.51
N LYS A 433 -11.69 20.13 4.44
CA LYS A 433 -11.93 19.67 3.06
C LYS A 433 -10.99 18.54 2.65
N ILE A 434 -10.85 17.55 3.53
CA ILE A 434 -10.22 16.27 3.23
C ILE A 434 -11.33 15.35 2.73
N ILE A 435 -11.17 14.80 1.52
CA ILE A 435 -12.23 14.15 0.76
C ILE A 435 -11.79 12.74 0.39
N LEU A 436 -12.63 11.76 0.72
CA LEU A 436 -12.42 10.36 0.41
C LEU A 436 -12.69 10.10 -1.09
N THR A 437 -11.68 10.19 -1.95
CA THR A 437 -11.80 10.02 -3.39
C THR A 437 -10.50 9.53 -4.02
N ASN A 438 -10.61 8.78 -5.12
CA ASN A 438 -9.46 8.49 -5.97
C ASN A 438 -9.18 9.67 -6.92
N THR A 439 -8.05 10.36 -6.71
CA THR A 439 -7.60 11.50 -7.51
C THR A 439 -7.58 11.23 -9.02
N LEU A 440 -7.24 10.01 -9.44
CA LEU A 440 -7.04 9.64 -10.84
C LEU A 440 -8.33 9.21 -11.56
N ILE A 441 -9.46 9.09 -10.85
CA ILE A 441 -10.77 8.84 -11.47
C ILE A 441 -11.34 10.15 -11.98
N GLN A 442 -11.61 10.21 -13.29
CA GLN A 442 -12.19 11.41 -13.88
C GLN A 442 -13.67 11.55 -13.48
N PRO A 443 -14.18 12.77 -13.26
CA PRO A 443 -15.59 12.99 -12.96
C PRO A 443 -16.56 12.36 -13.98
N SER A 444 -16.19 12.38 -15.27
CA SER A 444 -16.95 11.75 -16.37
C SER A 444 -17.02 10.22 -16.30
N GLU A 445 -16.19 9.58 -15.47
CA GLU A 445 -16.23 8.14 -15.25
C GLU A 445 -17.21 7.75 -14.13
N THR A 446 -17.85 8.73 -13.49
CA THR A 446 -18.71 8.54 -12.33
C THR A 446 -20.14 9.00 -12.65
N ILE A 447 -21.14 8.17 -12.33
CA ILE A 447 -22.56 8.55 -12.46
C ILE A 447 -22.92 9.58 -11.37
N ALA A 448 -23.69 10.60 -11.74
CA ALA A 448 -24.04 11.73 -10.87
C ALA A 448 -24.93 11.38 -9.66
N TYR A 449 -25.71 10.29 -9.76
CA TYR A 449 -26.52 9.76 -8.67
C TYR A 449 -26.37 8.24 -8.65
N ARG A 450 -25.97 7.70 -7.49
CA ARG A 450 -25.75 6.26 -7.29
C ARG A 450 -26.71 5.67 -6.25
N GLY A 451 -27.61 6.48 -5.67
CA GLY A 451 -28.49 6.02 -4.59
C GLY A 451 -27.73 5.69 -3.31
N LEU A 452 -26.59 6.37 -3.10
CA LEU A 452 -25.77 6.19 -1.90
C LEU A 452 -26.43 6.93 -0.72
N GLN A 453 -25.96 6.66 0.49
CA GLN A 453 -26.35 7.51 1.62
C GLN A 453 -25.93 8.97 1.32
N PRO A 454 -26.76 9.97 1.70
CA PRO A 454 -26.56 11.36 1.31
C PRO A 454 -25.15 11.91 1.54
N ILE A 455 -24.46 11.50 2.62
CA ILE A 455 -23.12 12.01 2.89
C ILE A 455 -22.10 11.62 1.81
N PHE A 456 -22.19 10.38 1.30
CA PHE A 456 -21.26 9.90 0.28
C PHE A 456 -21.56 10.57 -1.05
N GLU A 457 -22.82 10.91 -1.31
CA GLU A 457 -23.18 11.71 -2.48
C GLU A 457 -22.65 13.14 -2.39
N GLU A 458 -22.73 13.77 -1.22
CA GLU A 458 -22.15 15.10 -0.98
C GLU A 458 -20.62 15.07 -1.12
N GLU A 459 -19.96 14.07 -0.55
CA GLU A 459 -18.51 13.96 -0.63
C GLU A 459 -18.04 13.69 -2.08
N LEU A 460 -18.76 12.84 -2.83
CA LEU A 460 -18.51 12.61 -4.25
C LEU A 460 -18.71 13.87 -5.09
N LYS A 461 -19.81 14.60 -4.89
CA LYS A 461 -20.08 15.86 -5.60
C LYS A 461 -19.02 16.91 -5.29
N SER A 462 -18.57 16.99 -4.03
CA SER A 462 -17.47 17.86 -3.61
C SER A 462 -16.17 17.50 -4.35
N ALA A 463 -15.81 16.21 -4.40
CA ALA A 463 -14.65 15.72 -5.14
C ALA A 463 -14.71 16.11 -6.63
N GLN A 464 -15.86 15.88 -7.27
CA GLN A 464 -16.07 16.21 -8.69
C GLN A 464 -15.93 17.71 -8.96
N LYS A 465 -16.56 18.54 -8.12
CA LYS A 465 -16.47 20.00 -8.20
C LYS A 465 -15.02 20.47 -8.08
N ILE A 466 -14.26 19.95 -7.12
CA ILE A 466 -12.86 20.34 -6.93
C ILE A 466 -11.99 19.90 -8.12
N LYS A 467 -12.19 18.68 -8.63
CA LYS A 467 -11.45 18.18 -9.79
C LYS A 467 -11.75 18.98 -11.05
N LYS A 468 -13.01 19.32 -11.30
CA LYS A 468 -13.46 19.94 -12.56
C LYS A 468 -13.46 21.47 -12.55
N ASP A 469 -14.01 22.08 -11.51
CA ASP A 469 -14.46 23.48 -11.54
C ASP A 469 -13.62 24.41 -10.64
N GLU A 470 -13.00 23.88 -9.58
CA GLU A 470 -12.21 24.72 -8.67
C GLU A 470 -10.83 25.08 -9.26
N ASN A 471 -10.50 26.38 -9.19
CA ASN A 471 -9.21 26.94 -9.57
C ASN A 471 -8.19 26.72 -8.46
N ILE A 472 -7.39 25.66 -8.58
CA ILE A 472 -6.35 25.32 -7.59
C ILE A 472 -5.03 25.97 -8.00
N LEU A 473 -4.53 26.90 -7.17
CA LEU A 473 -3.28 27.62 -7.42
C LEU A 473 -2.05 26.78 -7.08
N ILE A 474 -2.13 25.99 -6.01
CA ILE A 474 -1.01 25.20 -5.47
C ILE A 474 -1.41 23.74 -5.41
N ILE A 475 -0.61 22.85 -5.99
CA ILE A 475 -0.78 21.40 -5.87
C ILE A 475 0.46 20.82 -5.19
N THR A 476 0.27 19.96 -4.21
CA THR A 476 1.37 19.31 -3.49
C THR A 476 1.03 17.89 -3.05
N GLY A 477 1.98 17.20 -2.41
CA GLY A 477 1.81 15.87 -1.84
C GLY A 477 2.93 14.89 -2.20
N ASN A 478 2.77 13.65 -1.72
CA ASN A 478 3.62 12.51 -2.05
C ASN A 478 2.78 11.42 -2.74
N PRO A 479 2.80 11.33 -4.08
CA PRO A 479 2.00 10.35 -4.81
C PRO A 479 2.55 8.92 -4.66
N PRO A 480 1.71 7.86 -4.79
CA PRO A 480 2.15 6.48 -4.62
C PRO A 480 3.08 5.98 -5.75
N TYR A 481 3.96 5.01 -5.42
CA TYR A 481 4.93 4.39 -6.34
C TYR A 481 4.57 2.93 -6.61
N SER A 482 3.85 2.64 -7.69
CA SER A 482 3.31 1.29 -7.94
C SER A 482 4.04 0.53 -9.06
N GLY A 483 4.81 1.19 -9.93
CA GLY A 483 5.53 0.61 -11.07
C GLY A 483 4.64 0.00 -12.18
N ALA A 484 3.47 -0.52 -11.81
CA ALA A 484 2.36 -0.91 -12.65
C ALA A 484 1.07 -0.55 -11.91
N SER A 485 0.47 0.58 -12.31
CA SER A 485 -0.73 1.11 -11.67
C SER A 485 -1.94 0.17 -11.76
N SER A 486 -2.66 0.03 -10.66
CA SER A 486 -3.99 -0.58 -10.59
C SER A 486 -5.09 0.35 -11.10
N ASN A 487 -4.82 1.65 -11.26
CA ASN A 487 -5.77 2.65 -11.75
C ASN A 487 -5.94 2.56 -13.27
N LYS A 488 -6.76 1.61 -13.74
CA LYS A 488 -7.15 1.53 -15.16
C LYS A 488 -8.32 2.49 -15.41
N GLY A 489 -8.36 3.10 -16.58
CA GLY A 489 -9.43 4.05 -16.93
C GLY A 489 -9.05 5.02 -18.04
N LEU A 490 -9.85 6.08 -18.21
CA LEU A 490 -9.59 7.14 -19.18
C LEU A 490 -8.27 7.87 -18.89
N PHE A 491 -7.93 8.05 -17.62
CA PHE A 491 -6.71 8.72 -17.20
C PHE A 491 -5.44 8.01 -17.71
N GLU A 492 -5.46 6.68 -17.82
CA GLU A 492 -4.35 5.92 -18.42
C GLU A 492 -4.13 6.28 -19.89
N TRP A 493 -5.22 6.46 -20.64
CA TRP A 493 -5.17 6.84 -22.05
C TRP A 493 -4.72 8.28 -22.24
N GLU A 494 -5.09 9.16 -21.33
CA GLU A 494 -4.58 10.53 -21.31
C GLU A 494 -3.05 10.55 -21.14
N VAL A 495 -2.53 9.81 -20.16
CA VAL A 495 -1.08 9.72 -19.91
C VAL A 495 -0.35 9.13 -21.12
N LYS A 496 -0.89 8.08 -21.74
CA LYS A 496 -0.35 7.51 -23.00
C LYS A 496 -0.36 8.53 -24.13
N ALA A 497 -1.47 9.23 -24.32
CA ALA A 497 -1.62 10.16 -25.42
C ALA A 497 -0.79 11.44 -25.26
N THR A 498 -0.41 11.81 -24.03
CA THR A 498 0.44 12.99 -23.79
C THR A 498 1.91 12.61 -23.64
N TYR A 499 2.23 11.70 -22.71
CA TYR A 499 3.61 11.34 -22.38
C TYR A 499 4.15 10.17 -23.20
N GLY A 500 3.27 9.34 -23.73
CA GLY A 500 3.62 8.16 -24.54
C GLY A 500 3.84 8.45 -26.02
N ILE A 501 3.77 9.71 -26.45
CA ILE A 501 4.06 10.16 -27.81
C ILE A 501 5.54 10.56 -27.91
N GLU A 502 6.20 10.15 -29.00
CA GLU A 502 7.57 10.58 -29.28
C GLU A 502 7.61 12.11 -29.43
N PRO A 503 8.45 12.84 -28.66
CA PRO A 503 8.60 14.27 -28.76
C PRO A 503 8.51 14.84 -30.18
N ARG A 504 9.33 14.36 -31.12
CA ARG A 504 9.36 14.87 -32.50
C ARG A 504 8.02 14.84 -33.23
N PHE A 505 7.07 14.01 -32.80
CA PHE A 505 5.73 13.91 -33.39
C PHE A 505 4.69 14.84 -32.75
N GLN A 506 4.93 15.37 -31.56
CA GLN A 506 3.95 16.21 -30.84
C GLN A 506 3.65 17.52 -31.58
N THR A 507 4.64 18.12 -32.24
CA THR A 507 4.50 19.37 -33.01
C THR A 507 4.11 19.17 -34.48
N ILE A 508 3.77 17.94 -34.90
CA ILE A 508 3.36 17.69 -36.29
C ILE A 508 1.95 18.21 -36.55
N GLU A 509 1.79 18.94 -37.65
CA GLU A 509 0.50 19.30 -38.23
C GLU A 509 -0.03 18.14 -39.09
N ILE A 510 -1.28 17.75 -38.88
CA ILE A 510 -1.87 16.56 -39.52
C ILE A 510 -2.98 16.89 -40.53
N GLU A 511 -3.75 17.95 -40.29
CA GLU A 511 -4.88 18.42 -41.11
C GLU A 511 -4.97 19.94 -40.95
N LYS A 512 -5.02 20.73 -42.04
CA LYS A 512 -5.18 22.20 -42.06
C LYS A 512 -4.62 22.93 -40.81
N ASN A 513 -3.32 22.75 -40.54
CA ASN A 513 -2.57 23.41 -39.45
C ASN A 513 -3.03 23.07 -38.01
N VAL A 514 -3.64 21.91 -37.78
CA VAL A 514 -3.95 21.41 -36.43
C VAL A 514 -2.79 20.58 -35.91
N LYS A 515 -2.21 20.98 -34.76
CA LYS A 515 -1.14 20.21 -34.10
C LYS A 515 -1.70 18.90 -33.54
N LEU A 516 -0.87 17.85 -33.56
CA LEU A 516 -1.23 16.55 -32.97
C LEU A 516 -1.68 16.68 -31.51
N THR A 517 -1.00 17.51 -30.71
CA THR A 517 -1.35 17.81 -29.32
C THR A 517 -2.79 18.32 -29.19
N ASP A 518 -3.19 19.24 -30.05
CA ASP A 518 -4.50 19.90 -29.99
C ASP A 518 -5.61 18.92 -30.38
N LYS A 519 -5.35 18.04 -31.36
CA LYS A 519 -6.29 16.96 -31.73
C LYS A 519 -6.43 15.94 -30.60
N ILE A 520 -5.33 15.57 -29.93
CA ILE A 520 -5.35 14.66 -28.77
C ILE A 520 -6.16 15.28 -27.63
N GLN A 521 -5.93 16.56 -27.30
CA GLN A 521 -6.71 17.27 -26.29
C GLN A 521 -8.20 17.34 -26.64
N THR A 522 -8.53 17.58 -27.92
CA THR A 522 -9.92 17.58 -28.39
C THR A 522 -10.58 16.21 -28.21
N LEU A 523 -9.88 15.12 -28.56
CA LEU A 523 -10.39 13.76 -28.39
C LEU A 523 -10.56 13.39 -26.91
N LEU A 524 -9.64 13.79 -26.04
CA LEU A 524 -9.75 13.59 -24.60
C LEU A 524 -10.97 14.35 -24.03
N LYS A 525 -11.18 15.60 -24.45
CA LYS A 525 -12.36 16.39 -24.07
C LYS A 525 -13.66 15.75 -24.58
N ASN A 526 -13.67 15.25 -25.80
CA ASN A 526 -14.80 14.53 -26.38
C ASN A 526 -15.08 13.22 -25.63
N LEU A 527 -14.05 12.51 -25.17
CA LEU A 527 -14.22 11.29 -24.37
C LEU A 527 -14.87 11.57 -23.02
N GLN A 528 -14.51 12.68 -22.39
CA GLN A 528 -15.13 13.14 -21.15
C GLN A 528 -16.62 13.48 -21.35
N THR A 529 -17.03 13.92 -22.54
CA THR A 529 -18.43 14.22 -22.89
C THR A 529 -19.21 13.01 -23.44
N GLN A 530 -18.55 12.05 -24.11
CA GLN A 530 -19.19 10.91 -24.78
C GLN A 530 -19.68 9.80 -23.83
N LYS A 531 -19.14 9.69 -22.61
CA LYS A 531 -19.65 8.71 -21.61
C LYS A 531 -21.10 9.02 -21.16
N GLU A 532 -21.63 10.20 -21.46
CA GLU A 532 -23.03 10.59 -21.24
C GLU A 532 -23.97 10.15 -22.40
N SER A 533 -23.44 9.71 -23.57
CA SER A 533 -24.25 9.38 -24.78
C SER A 533 -23.98 8.02 -25.44
N GLY A 534 -23.01 7.23 -24.96
CA GLY A 534 -22.84 5.81 -25.34
C GLY A 534 -22.02 5.50 -26.62
N SER A 535 -21.33 6.48 -27.22
CA SER A 535 -20.51 6.27 -28.44
C SER A 535 -19.03 6.00 -28.13
N GLN A 536 -18.43 4.96 -28.74
CA GLN A 536 -17.03 4.53 -28.54
C GLN A 536 -16.00 5.12 -29.54
N ASN A 537 -16.41 6.03 -30.44
CA ASN A 537 -15.57 6.43 -31.58
C ASN A 537 -14.31 7.22 -31.19
N ALA A 538 -14.39 8.17 -30.25
CA ALA A 538 -13.23 9.00 -29.88
C ALA A 538 -12.09 8.20 -29.23
N LEU A 539 -12.42 7.16 -28.44
CA LEU A 539 -11.43 6.32 -27.79
C LEU A 539 -10.67 5.48 -28.82
N LYS A 540 -11.39 4.97 -29.82
CA LYS A 540 -10.79 4.22 -30.92
C LYS A 540 -9.84 5.09 -31.73
N GLU A 541 -10.23 6.33 -32.03
CA GLU A 541 -9.37 7.30 -32.72
C GLU A 541 -8.11 7.66 -31.91
N LEU A 542 -8.27 7.92 -30.61
CA LEU A 542 -7.15 8.20 -29.70
C LEU A 542 -6.15 7.03 -29.67
N LYS A 543 -6.66 5.79 -29.57
CA LYS A 543 -5.86 4.56 -29.63
C LYS A 543 -5.07 4.46 -30.93
N ASN A 544 -5.69 4.80 -32.06
CA ASN A 544 -5.04 4.79 -33.37
C ASN A 544 -3.93 5.84 -33.48
N LEU A 545 -4.19 7.08 -33.04
CA LEU A 545 -3.19 8.15 -33.03
C LEU A 545 -2.00 7.79 -32.14
N HIS A 546 -2.26 7.34 -30.91
CA HIS A 546 -1.21 6.88 -30.02
C HIS A 546 -0.42 5.73 -30.64
N SER A 547 -1.06 4.73 -31.25
CA SER A 547 -0.34 3.63 -31.89
C SER A 547 0.59 4.09 -33.03
N LYS A 548 0.21 5.14 -33.76
CA LYS A 548 0.99 5.71 -34.87
C LYS A 548 2.19 6.52 -34.38
N TYR A 549 2.02 7.32 -33.33
CA TYR A 549 3.01 8.31 -32.88
C TYR A 549 3.65 7.98 -31.53
N LYS A 550 3.43 6.77 -30.99
CA LYS A 550 4.02 6.32 -29.71
C LYS A 550 5.55 6.46 -29.70
N LEU A 551 6.11 6.45 -28.49
CA LEU A 551 7.56 6.36 -28.26
C LEU A 551 8.19 5.27 -29.14
N GLN A 552 9.22 5.67 -29.89
CA GLN A 552 9.97 4.78 -30.76
C GLN A 552 11.10 4.12 -29.99
N ASP A 553 11.53 2.92 -30.39
CA ASP A 553 12.68 2.21 -29.82
C ASP A 553 12.60 1.88 -28.30
N GLU A 554 11.44 2.10 -27.67
CA GLU A 554 11.19 1.80 -26.26
C GLU A 554 10.63 0.39 -26.07
N LYS A 555 11.35 -0.43 -25.30
CA LYS A 555 10.97 -1.83 -25.06
C LYS A 555 9.92 -2.00 -23.96
N ASN A 556 9.77 -1.01 -23.08
CA ASN A 556 8.91 -1.14 -21.91
C ASN A 556 8.23 0.19 -21.52
N PRO A 557 7.25 0.67 -22.32
CA PRO A 557 6.56 1.94 -22.05
C PRO A 557 5.66 1.88 -20.81
N LYS A 558 5.52 0.73 -20.15
CA LYS A 558 4.64 0.58 -18.97
C LYS A 558 5.03 1.49 -17.80
N TRP A 559 6.29 1.92 -17.73
CA TRP A 559 6.76 2.83 -16.69
C TRP A 559 6.06 4.19 -16.73
N LEU A 560 5.56 4.62 -17.89
CA LEU A 560 4.72 5.81 -18.01
C LEU A 560 3.41 5.69 -17.24
N LEU A 561 2.98 4.46 -16.92
CA LEU A 561 1.73 4.19 -16.22
C LEU A 561 1.95 4.02 -14.72
N ASP A 562 3.13 4.32 -14.20
CA ASP A 562 3.34 4.40 -12.75
C ASP A 562 2.42 5.50 -12.17
N ASP A 563 1.91 5.31 -10.95
CA ASP A 563 0.92 6.23 -10.39
C ASP A 563 1.49 7.63 -10.20
N TYR A 564 2.73 7.81 -9.73
CA TYR A 564 3.31 9.15 -9.59
C TYR A 564 3.30 9.94 -10.91
N VAL A 565 3.45 9.28 -12.06
CA VAL A 565 3.36 9.92 -13.39
C VAL A 565 1.92 10.36 -13.69
N LYS A 566 0.93 9.55 -13.29
CA LYS A 566 -0.48 9.93 -13.42
C LYS A 566 -0.82 11.14 -12.54
N PHE A 567 -0.32 11.17 -11.31
CA PHE A 567 -0.47 12.33 -10.41
C PHE A 567 0.22 13.59 -10.97
N MET A 568 1.40 13.46 -11.59
CA MET A 568 2.04 14.56 -12.31
C MET A 568 1.16 15.08 -13.45
N ARG A 569 0.53 14.19 -14.24
CA ARG A 569 -0.40 14.64 -15.29
C ARG A 569 -1.63 15.32 -14.73
N PHE A 570 -2.16 14.84 -13.60
CA PHE A 570 -3.32 15.46 -12.94
C PHE A 570 -2.99 16.88 -12.50
N ALA A 571 -1.84 17.07 -11.83
CA ALA A 571 -1.37 18.39 -11.43
C ALA A 571 -1.12 19.30 -12.64
N GLN A 572 -0.47 18.77 -13.69
CA GLN A 572 -0.22 19.49 -14.92
C GLN A 572 -1.52 19.99 -15.57
N ASN A 573 -2.57 19.15 -15.67
CA ASN A 573 -3.87 19.55 -16.21
C ASN A 573 -4.47 20.75 -15.46
N LYS A 574 -4.46 20.70 -14.12
CA LYS A 574 -5.05 21.76 -13.29
C LYS A 574 -4.29 23.07 -13.45
N ILE A 575 -2.96 23.01 -13.47
CA ILE A 575 -2.11 24.20 -13.64
C ILE A 575 -2.17 24.74 -15.07
N GLU A 576 -2.21 23.87 -16.10
CA GLU A 576 -2.41 24.28 -17.51
C GLU A 576 -3.75 24.99 -17.69
N SER A 577 -4.83 24.44 -17.12
CA SER A 577 -6.17 25.03 -17.21
C SER A 577 -6.28 26.38 -16.50
N LEU A 578 -5.55 26.58 -15.39
CA LEU A 578 -5.50 27.85 -14.68
C LEU A 578 -4.58 28.89 -15.34
N GLY A 579 -3.63 28.42 -16.17
CA GLY A 579 -2.66 29.26 -16.87
C GLY A 579 -1.50 29.76 -15.99
N HIS A 580 -1.56 29.55 -14.68
CA HIS A 580 -0.52 29.87 -13.71
C HIS A 580 -0.70 29.02 -12.44
N GLY A 581 0.36 28.87 -11.64
CA GLY A 581 0.31 28.16 -10.36
C GLY A 581 1.61 27.43 -10.02
N LEU A 582 1.57 26.68 -8.93
CA LEU A 582 2.69 25.94 -8.36
C LEU A 582 2.37 24.47 -8.22
N PHE A 583 3.35 23.62 -8.51
CA PHE A 583 3.28 22.19 -8.26
C PHE A 583 4.55 21.74 -7.53
N GLY A 584 4.44 21.32 -6.27
CA GLY A 584 5.58 20.89 -5.45
C GLY A 584 5.37 19.51 -4.84
N PHE A 585 6.24 18.54 -5.15
CA PHE A 585 6.03 17.15 -4.75
C PHE A 585 7.36 16.39 -4.62
N ILE A 586 7.34 15.30 -3.84
CA ILE A 586 8.41 14.31 -3.83
C ILE A 586 7.99 13.09 -4.63
N SER A 587 8.89 12.52 -5.44
CA SER A 587 8.57 11.30 -6.22
C SER A 587 9.81 10.47 -6.53
N ASN A 588 9.60 9.27 -7.07
CA ASN A 588 10.64 8.48 -7.68
C ASN A 588 11.42 9.28 -8.75
N ASN A 589 12.74 9.37 -8.62
CA ASN A 589 13.58 10.18 -9.49
C ASN A 589 13.84 9.58 -10.89
N ALA A 590 13.30 8.39 -11.19
CA ALA A 590 13.52 7.72 -12.47
C ALA A 590 13.04 8.54 -13.69
N PHE A 591 12.09 9.47 -13.52
CA PHE A 591 11.65 10.31 -14.63
C PHE A 591 12.71 11.34 -15.06
N LEU A 592 13.74 11.62 -14.25
CA LEU A 592 14.80 12.56 -14.58
C LEU A 592 15.69 12.04 -15.72
N ASP A 593 15.99 10.74 -15.74
CA ASP A 593 17.01 10.13 -16.60
C ASP A 593 16.50 9.04 -17.55
N ASN A 594 15.46 8.31 -17.17
CA ASN A 594 15.07 7.11 -17.91
C ASN A 594 14.50 7.51 -19.29
N PRO A 595 15.02 6.94 -20.40
CA PRO A 595 14.60 7.26 -21.77
C PRO A 595 13.10 7.14 -22.03
N THR A 596 12.40 6.23 -21.33
CA THR A 596 10.96 6.04 -21.47
C THR A 596 10.15 7.30 -21.09
N PHE A 597 10.69 8.22 -20.27
CA PHE A 597 9.98 9.43 -19.84
C PHE A 597 10.30 10.69 -20.67
N ARG A 598 10.94 10.57 -21.84
CA ARG A 598 11.28 11.76 -22.65
C ARG A 598 10.07 12.57 -23.11
N GLY A 599 8.94 11.92 -23.42
CA GLY A 599 7.68 12.60 -23.73
C GLY A 599 7.10 13.34 -22.52
N LEU A 600 7.22 12.76 -21.33
CA LEU A 600 6.87 13.41 -20.06
C LEU A 600 7.75 14.65 -19.81
N ARG A 601 9.08 14.51 -19.88
CA ARG A 601 10.00 15.63 -19.63
C ARG A 601 9.76 16.78 -20.59
N ARG A 602 9.57 16.49 -21.89
CA ARG A 602 9.17 17.50 -22.86
C ARG A 602 7.86 18.19 -22.47
N SER A 603 6.84 17.43 -22.11
CA SER A 603 5.55 18.00 -21.73
C SER A 603 5.65 18.91 -20.49
N LEU A 604 6.48 18.56 -19.50
CA LEU A 604 6.75 19.45 -18.36
C LEU A 604 7.43 20.75 -18.79
N LEU A 605 8.41 20.67 -19.70
CA LEU A 605 9.09 21.84 -20.26
C LEU A 605 8.16 22.70 -21.13
N GLU A 606 7.12 22.14 -21.74
CA GLU A 606 6.12 22.94 -22.47
C GLU A 606 5.13 23.63 -21.51
N CYS A 607 4.90 23.05 -20.33
CA CYS A 607 3.91 23.56 -19.37
C CYS A 607 4.46 24.64 -18.42
N TYR A 608 5.65 24.42 -17.86
CA TYR A 608 6.19 25.20 -16.74
C TYR A 608 7.34 26.12 -17.16
N ASP A 609 7.39 27.32 -16.56
CA ASP A 609 8.41 28.34 -16.79
C ASP A 609 9.67 28.11 -15.95
N GLU A 610 9.53 27.64 -14.71
CA GLU A 610 10.66 27.31 -13.84
C GLU A 610 10.49 25.90 -13.27
N LEU A 611 11.55 25.10 -13.31
CA LEU A 611 11.61 23.79 -12.67
C LEU A 611 12.76 23.79 -11.67
N TYR A 612 12.50 23.49 -10.40
CA TYR A 612 13.52 23.27 -9.38
C TYR A 612 13.54 21.78 -9.02
N ILE A 613 14.69 21.15 -9.17
CA ILE A 613 14.87 19.70 -9.04
C ILE A 613 15.97 19.45 -8.02
N LEU A 614 15.57 19.04 -6.83
CA LEU A 614 16.48 18.64 -5.77
C LEU A 614 16.52 17.11 -5.72
N ASN A 615 17.56 16.53 -6.31
CA ASN A 615 17.71 15.08 -6.42
C ASN A 615 18.30 14.51 -5.13
N LEU A 616 17.50 13.73 -4.40
CA LEU A 616 17.88 13.15 -3.11
C LEU A 616 18.49 11.75 -3.25
N HIS A 617 18.66 11.23 -4.47
CA HIS A 617 19.31 9.93 -4.74
C HIS A 617 18.75 8.77 -3.90
N GLY A 618 19.61 7.90 -3.36
CA GLY A 618 19.25 6.76 -2.53
C GLY A 618 18.81 5.52 -3.31
N ASN A 619 19.18 5.36 -4.58
CA ASN A 619 18.75 4.22 -5.37
C ASN A 619 19.54 2.94 -5.06
N ALA A 620 19.08 2.17 -4.08
CA ALA A 620 19.67 0.90 -3.68
C ALA A 620 19.70 -0.14 -4.82
N ARG A 621 18.72 -0.12 -5.74
CA ARG A 621 18.71 -1.02 -6.93
C ARG A 621 19.86 -0.71 -7.88
N LYS A 622 20.18 0.57 -8.05
CA LYS A 622 21.34 1.03 -8.81
C LYS A 622 22.65 0.85 -8.02
N LYS A 623 22.60 0.55 -6.72
CA LYS A 623 23.76 0.56 -5.80
C LYS A 623 24.48 1.91 -5.86
N GLU A 624 23.67 2.97 -5.80
CA GLU A 624 24.14 4.35 -5.80
C GLU A 624 25.07 4.61 -4.61
N LYS A 625 26.02 5.52 -4.83
CA LYS A 625 27.06 5.91 -3.87
C LYS A 625 27.28 7.41 -4.02
N THR A 626 27.78 8.04 -2.98
CA THR A 626 28.20 9.45 -3.07
C THR A 626 29.34 9.60 -4.10
N PRO A 627 29.61 10.82 -4.61
CA PRO A 627 30.75 11.07 -5.48
C PRO A 627 32.10 10.61 -4.89
N GLN A 628 32.22 10.59 -3.57
CA GLN A 628 33.40 10.10 -2.83
C GLN A 628 33.39 8.57 -2.61
N GLY A 629 32.37 7.86 -3.09
CA GLY A 629 32.24 6.40 -3.01
C GLY A 629 31.63 5.87 -1.71
N ALA A 630 31.14 6.75 -0.83
CA ALA A 630 30.47 6.40 0.42
C ALA A 630 29.04 5.88 0.17
N LYS A 631 28.41 5.37 1.23
CA LYS A 631 27.02 4.89 1.17
C LYS A 631 26.10 6.09 0.93
N ASP A 632 25.12 5.90 0.05
CA ASP A 632 24.07 6.87 -0.20
C ASP A 632 22.71 6.24 0.11
N GLU A 633 21.97 6.82 1.05
CA GLU A 633 20.73 6.25 1.58
C GLU A 633 19.50 7.00 1.12
N ASN A 634 18.40 6.29 0.95
CA ASN A 634 17.14 6.92 0.62
C ASN A 634 16.51 7.61 1.85
N VAL A 635 15.79 8.71 1.62
CA VAL A 635 15.01 9.40 2.67
C VAL A 635 13.80 8.61 3.15
N PHE A 636 13.36 7.59 2.41
CA PHE A 636 12.37 6.60 2.83
C PHE A 636 13.01 5.22 2.98
N ASP A 637 12.30 4.28 3.61
CA ASP A 637 12.68 2.85 3.65
C ASP A 637 12.29 2.12 2.34
N ILE A 638 12.76 2.64 1.20
CA ILE A 638 12.50 2.08 -0.14
C ILE A 638 13.79 1.90 -0.95
N MET A 639 13.70 1.19 -2.07
CA MET A 639 14.88 0.87 -2.90
C MET A 639 15.10 1.80 -4.10
N GLN A 640 14.07 2.54 -4.52
CA GLN A 640 14.10 3.47 -5.65
C GLN A 640 14.64 4.82 -5.18
N GLY A 641 15.41 5.52 -6.03
CA GLY A 641 15.84 6.88 -5.71
C GLY A 641 14.68 7.87 -5.79
N VAL A 642 14.78 9.01 -5.09
CA VAL A 642 13.73 10.03 -5.03
C VAL A 642 14.26 11.45 -5.26
N SER A 643 13.38 12.35 -5.70
CA SER A 643 13.68 13.78 -5.85
C SER A 643 12.51 14.63 -5.36
N ILE A 644 12.83 15.79 -4.80
CA ILE A 644 11.88 16.88 -4.56
C ILE A 644 11.84 17.75 -5.81
N ASN A 645 10.65 18.06 -6.30
CA ASN A 645 10.44 18.77 -7.55
C ASN A 645 9.43 19.90 -7.35
N LEU A 646 9.81 21.14 -7.69
CA LEU A 646 8.96 22.33 -7.60
C LEU A 646 8.85 22.97 -8.98
N PHE A 647 7.66 22.99 -9.54
CA PHE A 647 7.39 23.52 -10.87
C PHE A 647 6.51 24.77 -10.79
N VAL A 648 6.91 25.82 -11.51
CA VAL A 648 6.26 27.12 -11.50
C VAL A 648 5.73 27.42 -12.89
N LYS A 649 4.44 27.72 -12.98
CA LYS A 649 3.82 28.33 -14.15
C LYS A 649 3.44 29.77 -13.81
N LYS A 650 3.98 30.74 -14.54
CA LYS A 650 3.72 32.16 -14.33
C LYS A 650 2.58 32.62 -15.22
N ALA A 651 1.87 33.66 -14.76
CA ALA A 651 0.82 34.28 -15.56
C ALA A 651 1.36 34.99 -16.83
N GLN A 652 2.63 35.35 -16.84
CA GLN A 652 3.32 35.94 -17.99
C GLN A 652 4.45 35.00 -18.43
N THR A 653 4.50 34.71 -19.73
CA THR A 653 5.53 33.86 -20.32
C THR A 653 6.92 34.44 -20.05
N THR A 654 7.81 33.63 -19.49
CA THR A 654 9.21 34.03 -19.28
C THR A 654 10.17 33.05 -19.94
N LYS A 655 11.45 33.44 -20.07
CA LYS A 655 12.49 32.50 -20.48
C LYS A 655 12.51 31.34 -19.47
N GLN A 656 12.39 30.12 -19.99
CA GLN A 656 12.40 28.92 -19.17
C GLN A 656 13.71 28.77 -18.40
N LYS A 657 13.62 28.35 -17.14
CA LYS A 657 14.77 28.04 -16.27
C LYS A 657 14.61 26.68 -15.62
N ILE A 658 15.65 25.86 -15.68
CA ILE A 658 15.68 24.56 -14.99
C ILE A 658 16.82 24.60 -13.99
N HIS A 659 16.48 24.56 -12.71
CA HIS A 659 17.38 24.57 -11.56
C HIS A 659 17.56 23.16 -11.02
N TYR A 660 18.80 22.74 -10.81
CA TYR A 660 19.15 21.40 -10.36
C TYR A 660 20.14 21.44 -9.20
N TYR A 661 19.97 20.52 -8.24
CA TYR A 661 20.94 20.29 -7.17
C TYR A 661 20.90 18.83 -6.70
N ASP A 662 22.06 18.30 -6.33
CA ASP A 662 22.24 16.95 -5.81
C ASP A 662 22.42 16.94 -4.29
N VAL A 663 21.66 16.09 -3.59
CA VAL A 663 21.84 15.82 -2.16
C VAL A 663 22.22 14.35 -1.98
N TYR A 664 23.51 14.10 -1.77
CA TYR A 664 24.05 12.78 -1.45
C TYR A 664 24.26 12.63 0.06
N GLY A 665 24.35 11.40 0.55
CA GLY A 665 24.76 11.09 1.92
C GLY A 665 23.87 10.07 2.63
N GLU A 666 24.08 9.93 3.93
CA GLU A 666 23.22 9.13 4.79
C GLU A 666 21.87 9.81 5.02
N ARG A 667 20.87 9.04 5.44
CA ARG A 667 19.49 9.57 5.62
C ARG A 667 19.43 10.77 6.55
N ALA A 668 20.16 10.70 7.68
CA ALA A 668 20.20 11.78 8.67
C ALA A 668 20.84 13.06 8.11
N GLU A 669 21.88 12.93 7.28
CA GLU A 669 22.55 14.07 6.64
C GLU A 669 21.62 14.77 5.65
N LYS A 670 20.82 13.99 4.89
CA LYS A 670 19.81 14.53 3.97
C LYS A 670 18.72 15.30 4.72
N TYR A 671 18.24 14.77 5.85
CA TYR A 671 17.29 15.48 6.70
C TYR A 671 17.87 16.77 7.26
N ALA A 672 19.12 16.75 7.73
CA ALA A 672 19.81 17.94 8.21
C ALA A 672 19.96 18.99 7.09
N PHE A 673 20.32 18.57 5.87
CA PHE A 673 20.40 19.46 4.72
C PHE A 673 19.07 20.17 4.45
N LEU A 674 17.96 19.41 4.39
CA LEU A 674 16.62 19.94 4.13
C LEU A 674 16.12 20.88 5.24
N ALA A 675 16.51 20.63 6.50
CA ALA A 675 16.15 21.50 7.62
C ALA A 675 16.98 22.80 7.66
N GLN A 676 18.21 22.79 7.12
CA GLN A 676 19.14 23.93 7.18
C GLN A 676 19.06 24.85 5.94
N HIS A 677 18.52 24.36 4.83
CA HIS A 677 18.48 25.09 3.57
C HIS A 677 17.04 25.39 3.13
N ASP A 678 16.86 26.53 2.49
CA ASP A 678 15.68 26.88 1.72
C ASP A 678 16.00 27.03 0.22
N ILE A 679 14.95 27.24 -0.59
CA ILE A 679 15.08 27.39 -2.05
C ILE A 679 16.02 28.54 -2.48
N ASN A 680 16.22 29.56 -1.64
CA ASN A 680 17.06 30.72 -1.95
C ASN A 680 18.51 30.52 -1.50
N SER A 681 18.75 29.65 -0.50
CA SER A 681 20.08 29.32 0.01
C SER A 681 20.83 28.30 -0.84
N ILE A 682 20.13 27.51 -1.65
CA ILE A 682 20.73 26.49 -2.51
C ILE A 682 21.39 27.13 -3.73
N GLU A 683 22.63 26.75 -3.99
CA GLU A 683 23.37 27.13 -5.21
C GLU A 683 22.95 26.25 -6.38
N TRP A 684 21.87 26.66 -7.06
CA TRP A 684 21.30 25.89 -8.16
C TRP A 684 22.18 25.89 -9.43
N LEU A 685 22.34 24.70 -10.01
CA LEU A 685 22.88 24.54 -11.36
C LEU A 685 21.77 24.74 -12.40
N GLU A 686 21.93 25.67 -13.34
CA GLU A 686 20.99 25.84 -14.46
C GLU A 686 21.25 24.77 -15.55
N LEU A 687 20.24 23.98 -15.87
CA LEU A 687 20.30 22.95 -16.91
C LEU A 687 19.79 23.46 -18.26
N THR A 688 20.34 22.92 -19.34
CA THR A 688 19.82 23.09 -20.70
C THR A 688 19.53 21.70 -21.31
N PRO A 689 18.32 21.14 -21.07
CA PRO A 689 17.95 19.83 -21.59
C PRO A 689 18.02 19.79 -23.12
N ARG A 690 18.63 18.72 -23.67
CA ARG A 690 18.79 18.54 -25.12
C ARG A 690 17.87 17.45 -25.66
N GLU A 691 17.44 17.61 -26.90
CA GLU A 691 16.72 16.58 -27.64
C GLU A 691 17.62 15.36 -27.90
N PRO A 692 17.04 14.16 -28.12
CA PRO A 692 15.62 13.81 -28.02
C PRO A 692 15.18 13.43 -26.60
N PHE A 693 16.11 13.35 -25.64
CA PHE A 693 15.82 12.78 -24.32
C PHE A 693 15.35 13.80 -23.29
N TYR A 694 15.70 15.08 -23.44
CA TYR A 694 15.35 16.16 -22.52
C TYR A 694 15.71 15.82 -21.07
N LEU A 695 16.90 15.26 -20.82
CA LEU A 695 17.30 14.80 -19.48
C LEU A 695 17.30 15.96 -18.49
N LEU A 696 16.78 15.69 -17.28
CA LEU A 696 16.73 16.64 -16.17
C LEU A 696 17.80 16.31 -15.13
N LEU A 697 19.00 16.01 -15.63
CA LEU A 697 20.22 15.78 -14.87
C LEU A 697 21.38 16.53 -15.56
N PRO A 698 22.42 16.92 -14.81
CA PRO A 698 23.65 17.43 -15.40
C PRO A 698 24.31 16.34 -16.25
N LEU A 699 24.72 16.71 -17.46
CA LEU A 699 25.42 15.83 -18.40
C LEU A 699 26.83 16.36 -18.64
N GLU A 700 27.84 15.61 -18.18
CA GLU A 700 29.22 15.87 -18.56
C GLU A 700 29.47 15.34 -19.97
N THR A 701 29.41 16.24 -20.95
CA THR A 701 29.46 15.89 -22.38
C THR A 701 30.61 16.56 -23.14
N PRO A 702 31.86 16.50 -22.64
CA PRO A 702 32.98 17.27 -23.22
C PRO A 702 33.34 16.88 -24.66
N LEU A 703 32.97 15.67 -25.10
CA LEU A 703 33.26 15.14 -26.44
C LEU A 703 31.98 14.70 -27.18
N LEU A 704 30.81 15.22 -26.79
CA LEU A 704 29.55 14.77 -27.40
C LEU A 704 29.49 15.12 -28.89
N ASP A 705 29.89 16.34 -29.27
CA ASP A 705 29.88 16.77 -30.67
C ASP A 705 30.83 15.92 -31.53
N GLU A 706 31.96 15.46 -30.98
CA GLU A 706 32.86 14.51 -31.63
C GLU A 706 32.23 13.10 -31.70
N TYR A 707 31.62 12.65 -30.61
CA TYR A 707 30.97 11.35 -30.53
C TYR A 707 29.81 11.22 -31.53
N GLU A 708 29.01 12.28 -31.71
CA GLU A 708 27.88 12.32 -32.64
C GLU A 708 28.30 12.33 -34.12
N GLN A 709 29.55 12.67 -34.43
CA GLN A 709 30.13 12.50 -35.77
C GLN A 709 30.51 11.04 -36.08
N GLY A 710 30.58 10.19 -35.04
CA GLY A 710 30.87 8.76 -35.18
C GLY A 710 29.74 7.98 -35.87
N PHE A 711 30.07 6.80 -36.41
CA PHE A 711 29.06 5.91 -36.96
C PHE A 711 28.26 5.23 -35.85
N SER A 712 26.97 5.01 -36.11
CA SER A 712 26.08 4.27 -35.22
C SER A 712 26.49 2.80 -35.15
N VAL A 713 26.87 2.33 -33.95
CA VAL A 713 27.14 0.91 -33.71
C VAL A 713 25.90 0.06 -33.95
N GLN A 714 24.70 0.60 -33.69
CA GLN A 714 23.44 -0.08 -33.96
C GLN A 714 23.25 -0.32 -35.46
N ASP A 715 23.54 0.68 -36.28
CA ASP A 715 23.35 0.60 -37.73
C ASP A 715 24.47 -0.22 -38.41
N MET A 716 25.63 -0.35 -37.76
CA MET A 716 26.72 -1.20 -38.23
C MET A 716 26.37 -2.70 -38.22
N PHE A 717 25.53 -3.17 -37.28
CA PHE A 717 25.18 -4.58 -37.16
C PHE A 717 23.85 -4.91 -37.84
N GLN A 718 23.86 -5.81 -38.83
CA GLN A 718 22.65 -6.28 -39.53
C GLN A 718 21.65 -7.00 -38.61
N VAL A 719 22.14 -7.66 -37.56
CA VAL A 719 21.33 -8.39 -36.59
C VAL A 719 21.84 -8.08 -35.19
N GLY A 720 20.96 -7.62 -34.32
CA GLY A 720 21.25 -7.29 -32.92
C GLY A 720 20.12 -7.73 -32.00
N GLY A 721 20.42 -7.96 -30.73
CA GLY A 721 19.45 -8.49 -29.78
C GLY A 721 19.95 -8.47 -28.35
N THR A 722 19.02 -8.56 -27.40
CA THR A 722 19.36 -8.77 -25.98
C THR A 722 19.82 -10.21 -25.74
N GLY A 723 20.37 -10.49 -24.55
CA GLY A 723 20.67 -11.88 -24.16
C GLY A 723 19.42 -12.76 -24.06
N ILE A 724 19.63 -14.07 -23.92
CA ILE A 724 18.58 -15.05 -23.65
C ILE A 724 17.79 -14.63 -22.39
N CYS A 725 16.47 -14.69 -22.45
CA CYS A 725 15.61 -14.56 -21.27
C CYS A 725 14.80 -15.85 -21.10
N SER A 726 15.03 -16.58 -20.02
CA SER A 726 14.34 -17.84 -19.80
C SER A 726 13.02 -17.70 -19.05
N LYS A 727 12.92 -16.71 -18.15
CA LYS A 727 11.88 -16.55 -17.10
C LYS A 727 11.84 -17.64 -16.03
N LYS A 728 12.63 -18.71 -16.15
CA LYS A 728 12.71 -19.86 -15.23
C LYS A 728 14.15 -20.39 -15.13
N ASP A 729 15.08 -19.52 -14.76
CA ASP A 729 16.52 -19.82 -14.79
C ASP A 729 16.89 -21.09 -14.00
N HIS A 730 16.26 -21.30 -12.84
CA HIS A 730 16.51 -22.46 -11.98
C HIS A 730 16.08 -23.80 -12.61
N VAL A 731 15.16 -23.76 -13.58
CA VAL A 731 14.70 -24.94 -14.33
C VAL A 731 15.52 -25.14 -15.60
N VAL A 732 15.78 -24.06 -16.36
CA VAL A 732 16.25 -24.19 -17.75
C VAL A 732 17.78 -24.17 -17.91
N PHE A 733 18.52 -23.76 -16.87
CA PHE A 733 19.97 -23.67 -16.88
C PHE A 733 20.58 -24.60 -15.84
N HIS A 734 21.39 -25.54 -16.32
CA HIS A 734 22.01 -26.58 -15.50
C HIS A 734 23.53 -26.42 -15.46
N LYS A 735 24.15 -26.83 -14.36
CA LYS A 735 25.63 -26.85 -14.24
C LYS A 735 26.24 -27.98 -15.06
N ASP A 736 25.54 -29.10 -15.18
CA ASP A 736 25.97 -30.30 -15.89
C ASP A 736 24.99 -30.69 -17.00
N LYS A 737 25.51 -31.34 -18.05
CA LYS A 737 24.73 -31.73 -19.23
C LYS A 737 23.72 -32.84 -18.91
N GLU A 738 24.08 -33.74 -18.01
CA GLU A 738 23.31 -34.95 -17.68
C GLU A 738 22.01 -34.60 -16.95
N SER A 739 22.06 -33.66 -16.01
CA SER A 739 20.87 -33.20 -15.27
C SER A 739 19.88 -32.49 -16.18
N LEU A 740 20.35 -31.69 -17.16
CA LEU A 740 19.49 -31.12 -18.19
C LEU A 740 18.88 -32.22 -19.07
N LEU A 741 19.67 -33.21 -19.50
CA LEU A 741 19.14 -34.30 -20.32
C LEU A 741 18.08 -35.11 -19.57
N LYS A 742 18.26 -35.33 -18.26
CA LYS A 742 17.26 -35.97 -17.39
C LYS A 742 15.98 -35.14 -17.32
N LEU A 743 16.09 -33.83 -17.13
CA LEU A 743 14.94 -32.92 -17.14
C LEU A 743 14.18 -32.99 -18.48
N LEU A 744 14.88 -32.97 -19.61
CA LEU A 744 14.24 -33.01 -20.93
C LEU A 744 13.54 -34.34 -21.20
N LYS A 745 14.09 -35.46 -20.70
CA LYS A 745 13.41 -36.76 -20.74
C LYS A 745 12.14 -36.74 -19.92
N ASP A 746 12.18 -36.20 -18.70
CA ASP A 746 11.00 -36.04 -17.86
C ASP A 746 9.92 -35.16 -18.54
N PHE A 747 10.32 -34.07 -19.20
CA PHE A 747 9.40 -33.22 -19.97
C PHE A 747 8.75 -33.96 -21.15
N SER A 748 9.37 -35.03 -21.64
CA SER A 748 8.84 -35.86 -22.71
C SER A 748 7.89 -36.95 -22.20
N THR A 749 8.03 -37.39 -20.94
CA THR A 749 7.36 -38.60 -20.42
C THR A 749 6.39 -38.35 -19.27
N LEU A 750 6.64 -37.39 -18.38
CA LEU A 750 5.82 -37.16 -17.18
C LEU A 750 4.61 -36.27 -17.47
N GLU A 751 3.57 -36.43 -16.65
CA GLU A 751 2.39 -35.56 -16.70
C GLU A 751 2.71 -34.16 -16.15
N PRO A 752 2.03 -33.09 -16.63
CA PRO A 752 2.31 -31.72 -16.20
C PRO A 752 2.23 -31.51 -14.67
N SER A 753 1.28 -32.14 -13.98
CA SER A 753 1.14 -32.04 -12.52
C SER A 753 2.36 -32.58 -11.77
N GLU A 754 2.96 -33.67 -12.27
CA GLU A 754 4.16 -34.26 -11.70
C GLU A 754 5.38 -33.39 -11.94
N LEU A 755 5.50 -32.80 -13.13
CA LEU A 755 6.57 -31.84 -13.45
C LEU A 755 6.51 -30.60 -12.55
N ARG A 756 5.30 -30.07 -12.30
CA ARG A 756 5.11 -28.94 -11.37
C ARG A 756 5.61 -29.29 -9.97
N ARG A 757 5.24 -30.46 -9.45
CA ARG A 757 5.66 -30.91 -8.11
C ARG A 757 7.16 -31.21 -8.04
N LYS A 758 7.73 -31.88 -9.06
CA LYS A 758 9.11 -32.38 -9.04
C LYS A 758 10.14 -31.27 -9.22
N TYR A 759 9.82 -30.26 -10.02
CA TYR A 759 10.75 -29.20 -10.41
C TYR A 759 10.32 -27.80 -9.93
N ASP A 760 9.31 -27.74 -9.06
CA ASP A 760 8.77 -26.49 -8.51
C ASP A 760 8.38 -25.47 -9.60
N ILE A 761 7.55 -25.93 -10.55
CA ILE A 761 7.23 -25.16 -11.75
C ILE A 761 5.87 -24.47 -11.64
N GLU A 762 5.91 -23.15 -11.63
CA GLU A 762 4.76 -22.28 -11.86
C GLU A 762 4.83 -21.62 -13.25
N ASP A 763 3.68 -21.29 -13.83
CA ASP A 763 3.66 -20.53 -15.09
C ASP A 763 4.08 -19.07 -14.86
N ALA A 764 4.59 -18.43 -15.91
CA ALA A 764 4.97 -17.03 -15.88
C ALA A 764 4.62 -16.34 -17.20
N GLN A 765 4.64 -15.01 -17.21
CA GLN A 765 4.43 -14.26 -18.45
C GLN A 765 5.53 -14.59 -19.48
N GLY A 766 5.10 -15.17 -20.61
CA GLY A 766 6.00 -15.57 -21.70
C GLY A 766 6.67 -16.94 -21.52
N TRP A 767 6.36 -17.68 -20.45
CA TRP A 767 6.82 -19.04 -20.23
C TRP A 767 5.73 -19.87 -19.56
N LYS A 768 5.23 -20.90 -20.23
CA LYS A 768 4.24 -21.83 -19.68
C LYS A 768 4.76 -23.24 -19.78
N LEU A 769 4.49 -24.06 -18.76
CA LEU A 769 4.94 -25.45 -18.74
C LEU A 769 4.47 -26.22 -19.99
N GLY A 770 3.22 -26.03 -20.40
CA GLY A 770 2.67 -26.68 -21.60
C GLY A 770 3.47 -26.36 -22.88
N TRP A 771 3.85 -25.11 -23.09
CA TRP A 771 4.64 -24.72 -24.27
C TRP A 771 6.07 -25.27 -24.24
N ALA A 772 6.67 -25.34 -23.05
CA ALA A 772 7.97 -25.96 -22.87
C ALA A 772 7.93 -27.47 -23.18
N ILE A 773 6.90 -28.18 -22.69
CA ILE A 773 6.64 -29.60 -23.00
C ILE A 773 6.49 -29.81 -24.50
N GLU A 774 5.63 -29.04 -25.17
CA GLU A 774 5.44 -29.12 -26.63
C GLU A 774 6.76 -28.93 -27.39
N ASN A 775 7.57 -27.96 -26.97
CA ASN A 775 8.85 -27.67 -27.61
C ASN A 775 9.86 -28.83 -27.46
N VAL A 776 9.89 -29.46 -26.27
CA VAL A 776 10.75 -30.62 -25.99
C VAL A 776 10.25 -31.86 -26.76
N LYS A 777 8.95 -32.18 -26.66
CA LYS A 777 8.33 -33.33 -27.35
C LYS A 777 8.52 -33.29 -28.86
N LYS A 778 8.43 -32.11 -29.48
CA LYS A 778 8.69 -31.93 -30.92
C LYS A 778 10.07 -32.46 -31.36
N ASN A 779 11.04 -32.50 -30.45
CA ASN A 779 12.42 -32.90 -30.72
C ASN A 779 12.85 -34.11 -29.89
N GLN A 780 11.90 -34.89 -29.34
CA GLN A 780 12.16 -35.98 -28.38
C GLN A 780 13.17 -37.03 -28.89
N HIS A 781 13.21 -37.27 -30.20
CA HIS A 781 14.10 -38.25 -30.82
C HIS A 781 15.54 -37.73 -30.99
N ASN A 782 15.80 -36.45 -30.73
CA ASN A 782 17.13 -35.85 -30.86
C ASN A 782 17.33 -34.64 -29.93
N LEU A 783 17.07 -34.83 -28.63
CA LEU A 783 17.18 -33.76 -27.63
C LEU A 783 18.61 -33.22 -27.51
N GLU A 784 19.62 -34.08 -27.58
CA GLU A 784 21.01 -33.69 -27.40
C GLU A 784 21.51 -32.67 -28.43
N LYS A 785 20.96 -32.67 -29.64
CA LYS A 785 21.28 -31.69 -30.70
C LYS A 785 21.08 -30.25 -30.25
N TYR A 786 20.11 -30.01 -29.37
CA TYR A 786 19.73 -28.68 -28.91
C TYR A 786 20.28 -28.37 -27.52
N ILE A 787 21.02 -29.29 -26.89
CA ILE A 787 21.71 -29.04 -25.64
C ILE A 787 23.00 -28.28 -25.94
N VAL A 788 23.08 -27.04 -25.45
CA VAL A 788 24.22 -26.15 -25.71
C VAL A 788 24.77 -25.61 -24.41
N LEU A 789 26.09 -25.39 -24.39
CA LEU A 789 26.75 -24.63 -23.33
C LEU A 789 26.63 -23.14 -23.65
N CYS A 790 26.16 -22.34 -22.72
CA CYS A 790 26.01 -20.90 -22.90
C CYS A 790 26.59 -20.13 -21.73
N GLN A 791 26.96 -18.87 -21.96
CA GLN A 791 27.49 -18.00 -20.91
C GLN A 791 26.33 -17.41 -20.10
N TYR A 792 26.11 -17.94 -18.90
CA TYR A 792 25.03 -17.52 -18.00
C TYR A 792 25.37 -16.20 -17.27
N ARG A 793 26.62 -16.07 -16.80
CA ARG A 793 27.20 -14.83 -16.24
C ARG A 793 28.62 -14.64 -16.80
N PRO A 794 29.27 -13.47 -16.64
CA PRO A 794 30.68 -13.33 -16.96
C PRO A 794 31.48 -14.47 -16.31
N PHE A 795 32.16 -15.26 -17.14
CA PHE A 795 32.94 -16.45 -16.75
C PHE A 795 32.17 -17.62 -16.09
N ASP A 796 30.82 -17.61 -16.05
CA ASP A 796 29.97 -18.74 -15.61
C ASP A 796 29.26 -19.35 -16.84
N TYR A 797 29.51 -20.62 -17.12
CA TYR A 797 28.93 -21.35 -18.24
C TYR A 797 27.96 -22.42 -17.74
N ARG A 798 26.77 -22.47 -18.36
CA ARG A 798 25.70 -23.41 -18.01
C ARG A 798 25.11 -24.05 -19.25
N TRP A 799 24.62 -25.27 -19.08
CA TRP A 799 23.92 -26.03 -20.11
C TRP A 799 22.46 -25.60 -20.18
N THR A 800 21.92 -25.44 -21.39
CA THR A 800 20.50 -25.18 -21.61
C THR A 800 20.03 -25.87 -22.88
N TYR A 801 18.71 -26.01 -23.02
CA TYR A 801 18.07 -26.54 -24.21
C TYR A 801 17.64 -25.38 -25.11
N TYR A 802 18.38 -25.19 -26.20
CA TYR A 802 18.33 -23.99 -27.03
C TYR A 802 17.74 -24.28 -28.40
N THR A 803 16.52 -23.81 -28.62
CA THR A 803 15.82 -23.90 -29.90
C THR A 803 15.45 -22.51 -30.43
N ASP A 804 15.01 -22.44 -31.68
CA ASP A 804 14.49 -21.21 -32.30
C ASP A 804 13.09 -20.82 -31.81
N LYS A 805 12.43 -21.69 -31.02
CA LYS A 805 11.07 -21.49 -30.55
C LYS A 805 11.01 -20.49 -29.39
N SER A 806 10.57 -19.27 -29.69
CA SER A 806 10.14 -18.29 -28.68
C SER A 806 8.90 -18.79 -27.93
N CYS A 807 8.78 -18.45 -26.64
CA CYS A 807 7.80 -19.04 -25.72
C CYS A 807 7.84 -20.57 -25.66
N GLY A 808 8.98 -21.21 -25.96
CA GLY A 808 9.18 -22.65 -25.83
C GLY A 808 9.82 -23.01 -24.48
N PHE A 809 10.85 -23.85 -24.52
CA PHE A 809 11.66 -24.15 -23.33
C PHE A 809 12.35 -22.90 -22.76
N LEU A 810 12.74 -21.96 -23.64
CA LEU A 810 13.19 -20.62 -23.27
C LEU A 810 12.12 -19.59 -23.69
N ALA A 811 11.80 -18.64 -22.81
CA ALA A 811 10.81 -17.61 -23.11
C ALA A 811 11.23 -16.74 -24.31
N ARG A 812 12.51 -16.33 -24.36
CA ARG A 812 13.11 -15.55 -25.45
C ARG A 812 14.53 -16.09 -25.73
N PRO A 813 14.70 -17.01 -26.69
CA PRO A 813 16.02 -17.54 -27.04
C PRO A 813 16.88 -16.55 -27.84
N VAL A 814 16.26 -15.53 -28.46
CA VAL A 814 16.94 -14.54 -29.33
C VAL A 814 17.81 -15.26 -30.37
N TYR A 815 17.20 -16.25 -31.03
CA TYR A 815 17.91 -17.25 -31.84
C TYR A 815 18.79 -16.63 -32.91
N ASP A 816 18.29 -15.62 -33.62
CA ASP A 816 19.01 -14.99 -34.72
C ASP A 816 20.30 -14.28 -34.31
N THR A 817 20.39 -13.80 -33.08
CA THR A 817 21.62 -13.18 -32.56
C THR A 817 22.47 -14.19 -31.81
N PHE A 818 21.88 -14.90 -30.86
CA PHE A 818 22.64 -15.64 -29.85
C PHE A 818 23.17 -16.98 -30.35
N LYS A 819 22.64 -17.54 -31.45
CA LYS A 819 23.24 -18.69 -32.15
C LYS A 819 24.71 -18.45 -32.55
N HIS A 820 25.08 -17.20 -32.83
CA HIS A 820 26.45 -16.81 -33.17
C HIS A 820 27.38 -16.69 -31.95
N MET A 821 26.81 -16.64 -30.74
CA MET A 821 27.54 -16.47 -29.49
C MET A 821 27.85 -17.81 -28.80
N LEU A 822 27.16 -18.89 -29.18
CA LEU A 822 27.41 -20.23 -28.67
C LEU A 822 28.88 -20.68 -28.91
N PRO A 823 29.47 -21.48 -28.01
CA PRO A 823 30.75 -22.12 -28.25
C PRO A 823 30.70 -22.93 -29.56
N PRO A 824 31.80 -23.01 -30.31
CA PRO A 824 31.85 -23.90 -31.46
C PRO A 824 31.59 -25.34 -31.03
N PRO A 825 30.95 -26.18 -31.86
CA PRO A 825 30.86 -27.60 -31.59
C PRO A 825 32.28 -28.17 -31.42
N PRO A 826 32.49 -29.17 -30.54
CA PRO A 826 33.78 -29.83 -30.42
C PRO A 826 34.20 -30.38 -31.79
N PRO A 827 35.47 -30.21 -32.19
CA PRO A 827 35.93 -30.61 -33.52
C PRO A 827 35.72 -32.11 -33.72
N THR A 828 35.01 -32.48 -34.78
CA THR A 828 34.77 -33.87 -35.17
C THR A 828 35.99 -34.53 -35.83
N ASN A 829 37.08 -33.78 -36.03
CA ASN A 829 38.36 -34.31 -36.51
C ASN A 829 39.52 -33.39 -36.08
N PRO A 830 40.61 -33.92 -35.46
CA PRO A 830 41.71 -33.11 -34.94
C PRO A 830 42.64 -32.51 -36.01
N LYS A 831 42.34 -32.64 -37.31
CA LYS A 831 43.24 -32.24 -38.42
C LYS A 831 42.85 -30.98 -39.18
N THR A 832 41.77 -30.30 -38.83
CA THR A 832 41.36 -29.06 -39.51
C THR A 832 41.67 -27.85 -38.63
N PRO A 833 42.52 -26.89 -39.06
CA PRO A 833 42.80 -25.69 -38.29
C PRO A 833 41.51 -24.88 -38.11
N ASN A 834 41.21 -24.50 -36.86
CA ASN A 834 40.12 -23.58 -36.55
C ASN A 834 40.34 -22.26 -37.31
N GLN A 835 39.46 -21.92 -38.26
CA GLN A 835 39.33 -20.54 -38.70
C GLN A 835 38.97 -19.70 -37.48
N THR A 836 39.90 -18.86 -37.05
CA THR A 836 39.73 -17.90 -35.96
C THR A 836 38.66 -16.88 -36.36
N ARG A 837 37.39 -17.18 -36.06
CA ARG A 837 36.37 -16.13 -35.99
C ARG A 837 36.73 -15.26 -34.79
N LYS A 838 37.27 -14.06 -35.04
CA LYS A 838 37.31 -12.98 -34.06
C LYS A 838 35.88 -12.73 -33.60
N LYS A 839 35.48 -13.33 -32.47
CA LYS A 839 34.28 -12.92 -31.74
C LYS A 839 34.57 -11.52 -31.19
N CYS A 840 34.35 -10.49 -32.00
CA CYS A 840 34.26 -9.12 -31.52
C CYS A 840 33.02 -9.03 -30.64
N ARG A 841 33.21 -9.28 -29.35
CA ARG A 841 32.20 -9.01 -28.34
C ARG A 841 32.27 -7.52 -28.04
N ALA A 842 31.59 -6.69 -28.84
CA ALA A 842 31.21 -5.38 -28.35
C ALA A 842 30.27 -5.63 -27.16
N LYS A 843 30.71 -5.31 -25.94
CA LYS A 843 29.79 -5.18 -24.82
C LYS A 843 28.72 -4.20 -25.28
N HIS A 844 27.45 -4.61 -25.28
CA HIS A 844 26.37 -3.67 -25.41
C HIS A 844 26.57 -2.57 -24.35
N PRO A 845 26.42 -1.28 -24.70
CA PRO A 845 26.41 -0.18 -23.74
C PRO A 845 25.11 -0.19 -22.93
N THR A 846 24.63 -1.33 -22.44
CA THR A 846 23.64 -1.32 -21.34
C THR A 846 24.31 -1.00 -20.01
N THR A 847 25.64 -1.09 -19.92
CA THR A 847 26.43 -0.56 -18.80
C THR A 847 26.98 0.85 -19.05
N ALA A 848 26.90 1.39 -20.28
CA ALA A 848 27.21 2.81 -20.53
C ALA A 848 26.00 3.74 -20.27
N LYS A 849 24.90 3.21 -19.72
CA LYS A 849 23.85 4.02 -19.06
C LYS A 849 24.21 4.44 -17.62
N LYS A 850 25.42 4.11 -17.16
CA LYS A 850 25.92 4.44 -15.80
C LYS A 850 27.09 5.43 -15.78
N GLN A 851 27.55 5.91 -16.93
CA GLN A 851 28.59 6.93 -17.06
C GLN A 851 28.37 7.74 -18.35
N ARG A 852 27.19 8.33 -18.50
CA ARG A 852 26.91 9.34 -19.52
C ARG A 852 26.03 10.41 -18.92
#